data_AF-A0AAE3APM7-F1
#
_entry.id   AF-A0AAE3APM7-F1
#
_cell.length_a   1.000
_cell.length_b   1.000
_cell.length_c   1.000
_cell.angle_alpha   90.00
_cell.angle_beta   90.00
_cell.angle_gamma   90.00
#
_symmetry.space_group_name_H-M   'P 1'
#
loop_
_entity.id
_entity.type
_entity.pdbx_description
1 polymer ?
#
loop_
_entity_poly.entity_id
_entity_poly.type
_entity_poly.pdbx_seq_one_letter_code
_entity_poly.pdbx_strand_id
1 'polypeptide(L)'
;MRQLGRNVSIRMTAGAVALLLAGCAGPSTRVLPRVDTNPEYQMPGDIPVLEEVNTFYLQEELARLTRSPRPSGSRGESSASAYIRQLLGDYGYETAFQPFQYRQEDGTVISGTNVTAVRSVSSPDADILILCAHHDTEIGSPGAVDDTAGVVTMLETARLLARLPSDTELRFVSFSGHEEQNLGSRHYVSTMTEEERNRVIGVIDLDRLGAMTGGNIILGTVDRNETMLGDLLLEASREITDTSWSYERCAGGDASSFLRGRIPAVTVTRRQSSFGEGTPYDRAETVNIEDVAQIVDVICQAVSKIMSLDTPSMTAKAHYYNNFHDLAYVQAKDQGIPFGVDPERFAELLGMDGVLSAENTTKTGVRIQNYQFPMKWFGVDQTIVTSCYFLDGKLDSLSIEADRAGVDFEDMKERLSAWYGEPRDAGSGPSGTSFEWTDALFRRSFLLTPGQDGFDLEVSSWEPGRSILEQRTVSGTLLAPGVSDPRGRLLCAFTSRLLPEDAVEHIGCLTLYTDGVGGETCYLQRMPSEDEGEKKEQHTEDGAEAKPAKWEIGIDFNDAMTENGRFRDQTETAKMIVRLYGQILEQEDPARYRDGFEAETADGISEDPNQGLRIGEAPGDFTEELPPPPNFEDSFWMYVLTDWQRQEQSVEAEGGPAREVPQTDLWEKRIRYFDRFPELVSYRWHVRMALKLDVVEDSDGEE
;
A
#
# COMPACT_ATOMS: atom_id res chain seq x y z
N MET A 1 -34.18 -53.34 37.06
CA MET A 1 -34.28 -54.82 37.01
C MET A 1 -33.64 -55.30 35.71
N ARG A 2 -32.98 -56.46 35.77
CA ARG A 2 -32.82 -57.52 34.74
C ARG A 2 -33.35 -57.21 33.31
N GLN A 3 -32.46 -57.26 32.30
CA GLN A 3 -32.35 -58.33 31.28
C GLN A 3 -33.35 -58.20 30.12
N LEU A 4 -33.13 -58.61 28.86
CA LEU A 4 -32.07 -59.29 28.08
C LEU A 4 -32.41 -58.99 26.59
N GLY A 5 -31.53 -59.03 25.58
CA GLY A 5 -30.07 -59.15 25.50
C GLY A 5 -29.58 -59.72 24.15
N ARG A 6 -28.24 -59.84 24.02
CA ARG A 6 -27.47 -60.90 23.26
C ARG A 6 -27.47 -60.83 21.72
N ASN A 7 -26.46 -61.33 20.96
CA ASN A 7 -25.11 -61.93 21.16
C ASN A 7 -24.38 -61.98 19.77
N VAL A 8 -23.06 -62.15 19.55
CA VAL A 8 -21.79 -61.92 20.29
C VAL A 8 -20.56 -62.14 19.36
N SER A 9 -19.43 -61.48 19.64
CA SER A 9 -18.01 -61.67 19.16
C SER A 9 -17.48 -60.49 18.31
N ILE A 10 -16.29 -59.89 18.53
CA ILE A 10 -15.24 -60.00 19.58
C ILE A 10 -14.32 -61.24 19.53
N ARG A 11 -13.05 -61.06 19.08
CA ARG A 11 -11.74 -61.42 19.75
C ARG A 11 -10.56 -61.43 18.74
N MET A 12 -9.30 -61.09 19.06
CA MET A 12 -8.70 -60.29 20.15
C MET A 12 -7.20 -59.99 19.87
N THR A 13 -6.81 -58.71 19.91
CA THR A 13 -5.60 -58.11 20.56
C THR A 13 -4.23 -58.83 20.67
N ALA A 14 -3.17 -58.15 20.23
CA ALA A 14 -1.93 -57.80 21.00
C ALA A 14 -1.05 -56.87 20.12
N GLY A 15 -0.27 -55.89 20.61
CA GLY A 15 -0.07 -55.39 21.98
C GLY A 15 1.41 -55.42 22.43
N ALA A 16 2.24 -54.45 22.02
CA ALA A 16 3.55 -54.18 22.63
C ALA A 16 4.03 -52.73 22.35
N VAL A 17 4.60 -52.08 23.38
CA VAL A 17 5.21 -50.74 23.35
C VAL A 17 6.66 -50.87 23.86
N ALA A 18 7.60 -50.12 23.29
CA ALA A 18 8.92 -49.87 23.87
C ALA A 18 9.41 -48.46 23.48
N LEU A 19 10.13 -47.79 24.39
CA LEU A 19 10.50 -46.37 24.34
C LEU A 19 12.02 -46.13 24.05
N LEU A 20 12.35 -44.88 23.69
CA LEU A 20 13.60 -44.12 23.99
C LEU A 20 14.90 -44.58 23.27
N LEU A 21 15.68 -43.74 22.55
CA LEU A 21 16.25 -42.42 22.90
C LEU A 21 16.91 -41.70 21.68
N ALA A 22 17.35 -40.45 21.87
CA ALA A 22 17.88 -39.51 20.86
C ALA A 22 19.29 -39.80 20.30
N GLY A 23 19.66 -39.17 19.16
CA GLY A 23 21.05 -39.09 18.69
C GLY A 23 21.31 -38.60 17.25
N CYS A 24 21.41 -37.27 17.07
CA CYS A 24 22.22 -36.49 16.11
C CYS A 24 22.49 -36.90 14.63
N ALA A 25 22.41 -35.87 13.77
CA ALA A 25 23.09 -35.66 12.48
C ALA A 25 22.58 -36.38 11.19
N GLY A 26 22.54 -35.60 10.09
CA GLY A 26 22.30 -36.07 8.71
C GLY A 26 23.55 -36.71 8.06
N PRO A 27 23.67 -36.82 6.71
CA PRO A 27 22.98 -36.04 5.66
C PRO A 27 22.32 -36.89 4.53
N SER A 28 21.66 -36.25 3.56
CA SER A 28 21.65 -36.63 2.12
C SER A 28 20.86 -35.62 1.28
N THR A 29 21.46 -34.55 0.75
CA THR A 29 21.92 -34.43 -0.66
C THR A 29 20.90 -34.72 -1.77
N ARG A 30 20.66 -33.68 -2.61
CA ARG A 30 20.02 -33.70 -3.94
C ARG A 30 20.38 -34.92 -4.80
N VAL A 31 19.36 -35.54 -5.40
CA VAL A 31 19.44 -36.11 -6.77
C VAL A 31 18.11 -35.83 -7.48
N LEU A 32 18.11 -34.91 -8.46
CA LEU A 32 17.02 -34.82 -9.43
C LEU A 32 17.18 -35.96 -10.46
N PRO A 33 16.11 -36.70 -10.81
CA PRO A 33 16.18 -37.65 -11.92
C PRO A 33 16.42 -36.89 -13.23
N ARG A 34 17.33 -37.41 -14.07
CA ARG A 34 17.52 -36.89 -15.42
C ARG A 34 16.29 -37.17 -16.26
N VAL A 35 15.89 -36.19 -17.07
CA VAL A 35 14.86 -36.34 -18.11
C VAL A 35 15.37 -37.32 -19.17
N ASP A 36 14.72 -38.49 -19.29
CA ASP A 36 14.82 -39.33 -20.48
C ASP A 36 13.89 -38.78 -21.56
N THR A 37 14.46 -38.42 -22.70
CA THR A 37 13.72 -37.79 -23.81
C THR A 37 13.00 -38.84 -24.66
N ASN A 38 11.68 -39.04 -24.44
CA ASN A 38 10.80 -39.60 -25.48
C ASN A 38 9.31 -39.26 -25.23
N PRO A 39 8.50 -38.92 -26.25
CA PRO A 39 7.15 -38.40 -26.04
C PRO A 39 6.06 -39.49 -26.19
N GLU A 40 5.68 -40.12 -25.08
CA GLU A 40 4.35 -40.72 -24.92
C GLU A 40 3.77 -40.25 -23.59
N TYR A 41 2.74 -39.38 -23.64
CA TYR A 41 2.04 -38.87 -22.47
C TYR A 41 1.18 -40.00 -21.87
N GLN A 42 1.76 -40.78 -20.97
CA GLN A 42 1.02 -41.67 -20.10
C GLN A 42 0.46 -40.84 -18.93
N MET A 43 -0.87 -40.76 -18.84
CA MET A 43 -1.54 -40.24 -17.65
C MET A 43 -0.98 -40.95 -16.40
N PRO A 44 -0.43 -40.23 -15.41
CA PRO A 44 -0.05 -40.82 -14.13
C PRO A 44 -1.27 -41.52 -13.53
N GLY A 45 -1.09 -42.76 -13.06
CA GLY A 45 -2.18 -43.57 -12.50
C GLY A 45 -2.71 -43.05 -11.16
N ASP A 46 -1.96 -42.15 -10.53
CA ASP A 46 -2.32 -41.44 -9.30
C ASP A 46 -2.45 -39.95 -9.63
N ILE A 47 -3.56 -39.33 -9.21
CA ILE A 47 -3.73 -37.87 -9.27
C ILE A 47 -2.65 -37.25 -8.38
N PRO A 48 -1.85 -36.27 -8.87
CA PRO A 48 -0.91 -35.56 -8.00
C PRO A 48 -1.68 -34.89 -6.87
N VAL A 49 -1.44 -35.36 -5.64
CA VAL A 49 -1.90 -34.65 -4.44
C VAL A 49 -1.08 -33.37 -4.35
N LEU A 50 -1.75 -32.24 -4.08
CA LEU A 50 -1.06 -30.99 -3.75
C LEU A 50 -0.11 -31.28 -2.57
N GLU A 51 1.18 -30.98 -2.73
CA GLU A 51 2.12 -31.08 -1.61
C GLU A 51 1.68 -30.08 -0.51
N GLU A 52 1.90 -30.40 0.75
CA GLU A 52 1.60 -29.46 1.84
C GLU A 52 2.56 -28.25 1.78
N VAL A 53 2.09 -27.08 2.21
CA VAL A 53 2.91 -25.86 2.35
C VAL A 53 4.04 -26.12 3.33
N ASN A 54 5.27 -25.73 2.95
CA ASN A 54 6.44 -25.93 3.79
C ASN A 54 6.90 -24.61 4.44
N THR A 55 6.49 -24.41 5.69
CA THR A 55 6.87 -23.24 6.51
C THR A 55 8.39 -23.08 6.66
N PHE A 56 9.18 -24.15 6.54
CA PHE A 56 10.65 -24.06 6.54
C PHE A 56 11.20 -23.39 5.26
N TYR A 57 10.62 -23.64 4.08
CA TYR A 57 11.04 -22.97 2.85
C TYR A 57 10.65 -21.48 2.89
N LEU A 58 9.44 -21.16 3.34
CA LEU A 58 9.01 -19.78 3.57
C LEU A 58 9.98 -19.03 4.51
N GLN A 59 10.38 -19.65 5.63
CA GLN A 59 11.38 -19.09 6.55
C GLN A 59 12.77 -18.93 5.93
N GLU A 60 13.29 -19.94 5.24
CA GLU A 60 14.64 -19.90 4.66
C GLU A 60 14.74 -18.87 3.53
N GLU A 61 13.71 -18.76 2.68
CA GLU A 61 13.66 -17.79 1.59
C GLU A 61 13.48 -16.36 2.14
N LEU A 62 12.59 -16.15 3.12
CA LEU A 62 12.39 -14.86 3.78
C LEU A 62 13.69 -14.36 4.44
N ALA A 63 14.29 -15.17 5.31
CA ALA A 63 15.53 -14.84 6.03
C ALA A 63 16.78 -14.74 5.11
N ARG A 64 16.64 -15.06 3.82
CA ARG A 64 17.68 -14.90 2.81
C ARG A 64 17.51 -13.63 1.99
N LEU A 65 16.28 -13.31 1.59
CA LEU A 65 15.97 -12.10 0.83
C LEU A 65 16.02 -10.83 1.71
N THR A 66 15.69 -10.93 2.99
CA THR A 66 15.70 -9.83 3.98
C THR A 66 17.07 -9.53 4.61
N ARG A 67 18.17 -10.10 4.10
CA ARG A 67 19.52 -9.87 4.67
C ARG A 67 20.06 -8.47 4.41
N SER A 68 19.63 -7.87 3.31
CA SER A 68 20.00 -6.53 2.89
C SER A 68 18.79 -5.89 2.21
N PRO A 69 18.63 -4.55 2.29
CA PRO A 69 17.72 -3.81 1.43
C PRO A 69 17.93 -4.13 -0.06
N ARG A 70 16.90 -3.92 -0.86
CA ARG A 70 16.87 -4.22 -2.29
C ARG A 70 16.29 -3.07 -3.15
N PRO A 71 16.70 -1.78 -3.02
CA PRO A 71 16.16 -0.70 -3.87
C PRO A 71 16.28 -0.99 -5.37
N SER A 72 15.43 -0.39 -6.21
CA SER A 72 15.45 -0.64 -7.65
C SER A 72 16.83 -0.30 -8.26
N GLY A 73 17.40 -1.24 -9.02
CA GLY A 73 18.74 -1.13 -9.62
C GLY A 73 19.93 -1.34 -8.67
N SER A 74 19.70 -1.64 -7.40
CA SER A 74 20.75 -1.94 -6.41
C SER A 74 21.48 -3.27 -6.67
N ARG A 75 22.59 -3.49 -5.95
CA ARG A 75 23.18 -4.84 -5.87
C ARG A 75 22.27 -5.83 -5.14
N GLY A 76 21.49 -5.36 -4.17
CA GLY A 76 20.51 -6.16 -3.43
C GLY A 76 19.43 -6.73 -4.35
N GLU A 77 18.81 -5.87 -5.15
CA GLU A 77 17.82 -6.22 -6.17
C GLU A 77 18.42 -7.15 -7.24
N SER A 78 19.59 -6.82 -7.79
CA SER A 78 20.29 -7.68 -8.77
C SER A 78 20.58 -9.09 -8.23
N SER A 79 20.85 -9.21 -6.92
CA SER A 79 21.08 -10.47 -6.23
C SER A 79 19.79 -11.23 -5.95
N ALA A 80 18.73 -10.53 -5.53
CA ALA A 80 17.42 -11.11 -5.25
C ALA A 80 16.72 -11.61 -6.52
N SER A 81 16.66 -10.79 -7.56
CA SER A 81 16.12 -11.16 -8.87
C SER A 81 16.82 -12.40 -9.45
N ALA A 82 18.15 -12.50 -9.33
CA ALA A 82 18.90 -13.69 -9.73
C ALA A 82 18.54 -14.94 -8.90
N TYR A 83 18.29 -14.79 -7.60
CA TYR A 83 17.87 -15.89 -6.73
C TYR A 83 16.44 -16.37 -7.04
N ILE A 84 15.48 -15.44 -7.12
CA ILE A 84 14.06 -15.68 -7.46
C ILE A 84 13.98 -16.39 -8.82
N ARG A 85 14.71 -15.88 -9.82
CA ARG A 85 14.79 -16.50 -11.16
C ARG A 85 15.33 -17.92 -11.11
N GLN A 86 16.33 -18.19 -10.26
CA GLN A 86 16.89 -19.53 -10.14
C GLN A 86 15.89 -20.50 -9.51
N LEU A 87 15.20 -20.11 -8.42
CA LEU A 87 14.20 -20.96 -7.76
C LEU A 87 13.05 -21.33 -8.71
N LEU A 88 12.47 -20.34 -9.39
CA LEU A 88 11.40 -20.57 -10.38
C LEU A 88 11.89 -21.49 -11.52
N GLY A 89 13.15 -21.37 -11.94
CA GLY A 89 13.76 -22.29 -12.91
C GLY A 89 13.98 -23.71 -12.36
N ASP A 90 14.43 -23.84 -11.11
CA ASP A 90 14.61 -25.12 -10.40
C ASP A 90 13.24 -25.82 -10.16
N TYR A 91 12.13 -25.06 -10.07
CA TYR A 91 10.75 -25.58 -10.04
C TYR A 91 10.22 -26.01 -11.42
N GLY A 92 10.91 -25.65 -12.50
CA GLY A 92 10.61 -26.09 -13.87
C GLY A 92 9.91 -25.07 -14.77
N TYR A 93 9.86 -23.79 -14.39
CA TYR A 93 9.30 -22.72 -15.21
C TYR A 93 10.31 -22.19 -16.23
N GLU A 94 9.83 -21.67 -17.36
CA GLU A 94 10.66 -20.93 -18.32
C GLU A 94 10.91 -19.52 -17.81
N THR A 95 12.14 -19.20 -17.39
CA THR A 95 12.43 -17.93 -16.70
C THR A 95 13.28 -16.94 -17.51
N ALA A 96 12.90 -15.66 -17.45
CA ALA A 96 13.59 -14.55 -18.09
C ALA A 96 13.78 -13.35 -17.14
N PHE A 97 14.71 -12.48 -17.50
CA PHE A 97 14.82 -11.14 -16.95
C PHE A 97 14.22 -10.15 -17.96
N GLN A 98 13.47 -9.17 -17.47
CA GLN A 98 12.95 -8.05 -18.25
C GLN A 98 13.48 -6.74 -17.61
N PRO A 99 14.66 -6.26 -18.05
CA PRO A 99 15.23 -5.02 -17.56
C PRO A 99 14.54 -3.80 -18.20
N PHE A 100 14.35 -2.74 -17.40
CA PHE A 100 13.77 -1.48 -17.85
C PHE A 100 14.59 -0.27 -17.37
N GLN A 101 14.33 0.88 -18.00
CA GLN A 101 14.85 2.17 -17.57
C GLN A 101 13.75 3.23 -17.72
N TYR A 102 13.53 4.01 -16.67
CA TYR A 102 12.63 5.15 -16.66
C TYR A 102 13.43 6.44 -16.45
N ARG A 103 13.01 7.54 -17.06
CA ARG A 103 13.66 8.85 -16.92
C ARG A 103 12.64 9.85 -16.39
N GLN A 104 12.90 10.37 -15.19
CA GLN A 104 12.11 11.43 -14.56
C GLN A 104 12.33 12.79 -15.26
N GLU A 105 11.42 13.74 -15.02
CA GLU A 105 11.47 15.07 -15.66
C GLU A 105 12.71 15.88 -15.31
N ASP A 106 13.28 15.68 -14.12
CA ASP A 106 14.53 16.30 -13.66
C ASP A 106 15.79 15.75 -14.38
N GLY A 107 15.64 14.63 -15.11
CA GLY A 107 16.69 13.93 -15.82
C GLY A 107 17.26 12.71 -15.09
N THR A 108 16.82 12.43 -13.86
CA THR A 108 17.17 11.24 -13.08
C THR A 108 16.71 9.97 -13.82
N VAL A 109 17.50 8.90 -13.73
CA VAL A 109 17.22 7.62 -14.40
C VAL A 109 17.12 6.52 -13.35
N ILE A 110 15.93 5.94 -13.25
CA ILE A 110 15.66 4.73 -12.46
C ILE A 110 15.79 3.52 -13.40
N SER A 111 16.36 2.43 -12.91
CA SER A 111 16.52 1.20 -13.68
C SER A 111 16.28 0.00 -12.80
N GLY A 112 15.49 -0.94 -13.28
CA GLY A 112 15.13 -2.14 -12.53
C GLY A 112 15.04 -3.38 -13.43
N THR A 113 14.86 -4.55 -12.83
CA THR A 113 14.77 -5.82 -13.57
C THR A 113 13.65 -6.72 -13.03
N ASN A 114 12.55 -6.81 -13.77
CA ASN A 114 11.51 -7.80 -13.47
C ASN A 114 12.04 -9.23 -13.72
N VAL A 115 11.59 -10.18 -12.91
CA VAL A 115 11.76 -11.62 -13.13
C VAL A 115 10.44 -12.20 -13.62
N THR A 116 10.43 -12.80 -14.80
CA THR A 116 9.25 -13.52 -15.31
C THR A 116 9.53 -15.02 -15.32
N ALA A 117 8.52 -15.82 -14.97
CA ALA A 117 8.54 -17.27 -15.01
C ALA A 117 7.22 -17.80 -15.57
N VAL A 118 7.28 -18.50 -16.70
CA VAL A 118 6.09 -18.93 -17.44
C VAL A 118 6.04 -20.45 -17.50
N ARG A 119 4.84 -21.02 -17.26
CA ARG A 119 4.51 -22.40 -17.58
C ARG A 119 3.46 -22.38 -18.69
N SER A 120 3.94 -22.30 -19.93
CA SER A 120 3.10 -22.34 -21.12
C SER A 120 2.46 -23.71 -21.32
N VAL A 121 1.29 -23.67 -21.94
CA VAL A 121 0.51 -24.83 -22.36
C VAL A 121 0.43 -24.85 -23.89
N SER A 122 0.12 -26.01 -24.48
CA SER A 122 0.17 -26.17 -25.95
C SER A 122 -0.95 -25.48 -26.72
N SER A 123 -1.98 -24.95 -26.05
CA SER A 123 -3.11 -24.27 -26.68
C SER A 123 -2.80 -22.78 -26.86
N PRO A 124 -2.89 -22.21 -28.08
CA PRO A 124 -2.66 -20.78 -28.30
C PRO A 124 -3.77 -19.90 -27.69
N ASP A 125 -4.96 -20.46 -27.50
CA ASP A 125 -6.13 -19.79 -26.94
C ASP A 125 -6.29 -20.08 -25.44
N ALA A 126 -5.26 -20.59 -24.77
CA ALA A 126 -5.29 -20.86 -23.33
C ALA A 126 -5.48 -19.59 -22.50
N ASP A 127 -6.29 -19.70 -21.46
CA ASP A 127 -6.38 -18.71 -20.40
C ASP A 127 -4.99 -18.47 -19.78
N ILE A 128 -4.69 -17.23 -19.42
CA ILE A 128 -3.50 -16.84 -18.66
C ILE A 128 -3.95 -16.43 -17.24
N LEU A 129 -3.32 -17.03 -16.23
CA LEU A 129 -3.38 -16.56 -14.86
C LEU A 129 -2.01 -16.01 -14.45
N ILE A 130 -1.99 -14.84 -13.82
CA ILE A 130 -0.77 -14.20 -13.34
C ILE A 130 -0.79 -14.13 -11.80
N LEU A 131 0.30 -14.55 -11.16
CA LEU A 131 0.59 -14.26 -9.75
C LEU A 131 1.83 -13.36 -9.71
N CYS A 132 1.77 -12.28 -8.94
CA CYS A 132 2.87 -11.33 -8.80
C CYS A 132 3.09 -10.82 -7.38
N ALA A 133 4.28 -10.26 -7.17
CA ALA A 133 4.80 -9.66 -5.94
C ALA A 133 5.98 -8.75 -6.32
N HIS A 134 6.39 -7.79 -5.49
CA HIS A 134 7.58 -6.98 -5.78
C HIS A 134 8.79 -7.43 -4.94
N HIS A 135 9.98 -7.44 -5.54
CA HIS A 135 11.21 -7.84 -4.85
C HIS A 135 12.14 -6.69 -4.52
N ASP A 136 11.87 -5.49 -5.01
CA ASP A 136 12.50 -4.28 -4.51
C ASP A 136 11.96 -3.88 -3.13
N THR A 137 12.62 -2.91 -2.49
CA THR A 137 12.26 -2.38 -1.18
C THR A 137 12.57 -0.89 -1.11
N GLU A 138 11.84 -0.18 -0.27
CA GLU A 138 12.19 1.14 0.21
C GLU A 138 13.65 1.18 0.71
N ILE A 139 14.31 2.33 0.55
CA ILE A 139 15.74 2.49 0.77
C ILE A 139 16.05 2.29 2.27
N GLY A 140 16.67 1.16 2.58
CA GLY A 140 17.05 0.78 3.95
C GLY A 140 16.08 -0.13 4.67
N SER A 141 14.90 -0.37 4.10
CA SER A 141 14.04 -1.45 4.54
C SER A 141 14.65 -2.78 4.11
N PRO A 142 14.84 -3.77 5.00
CA PRO A 142 15.08 -5.15 4.61
C PRO A 142 13.83 -5.77 3.93
N GLY A 143 12.67 -5.10 4.04
CA GLY A 143 11.46 -5.37 3.27
C GLY A 143 10.92 -6.77 3.47
N ALA A 144 10.74 -7.18 4.72
CA ALA A 144 10.28 -8.51 5.09
C ALA A 144 8.78 -8.68 4.91
N VAL A 145 7.99 -7.75 5.44
CA VAL A 145 6.57 -7.60 5.11
C VAL A 145 6.43 -6.99 3.71
N ASP A 146 7.28 -6.01 3.38
CA ASP A 146 7.13 -5.13 2.20
C ASP A 146 8.32 -5.29 1.21
N ASP A 147 8.33 -6.24 0.28
CA ASP A 147 7.36 -7.33 0.06
C ASP A 147 8.05 -8.72 -0.09
N THR A 148 9.02 -9.03 0.77
CA THR A 148 9.55 -10.41 0.77
C THR A 148 8.45 -11.43 1.08
N ALA A 149 7.47 -11.08 1.92
CA ALA A 149 6.34 -11.94 2.26
C ALA A 149 5.50 -12.30 1.02
N GLY A 150 5.15 -11.34 0.14
CA GLY A 150 4.51 -11.62 -1.15
C GLY A 150 5.40 -12.46 -2.06
N VAL A 151 6.71 -12.16 -2.14
CA VAL A 151 7.66 -12.94 -2.95
C VAL A 151 7.76 -14.41 -2.52
N VAL A 152 7.85 -14.72 -1.22
CA VAL A 152 7.91 -16.12 -0.75
C VAL A 152 6.56 -16.83 -0.89
N THR A 153 5.44 -16.10 -0.72
CA THR A 153 4.09 -16.60 -1.02
C THR A 153 3.98 -17.01 -2.49
N MET A 154 4.48 -16.16 -3.40
CA MET A 154 4.54 -16.43 -4.84
C MET A 154 5.43 -17.64 -5.16
N LEU A 155 6.62 -17.72 -4.57
CA LEU A 155 7.59 -18.80 -4.80
C LEU A 155 7.07 -20.17 -4.33
N GLU A 156 6.51 -20.26 -3.13
CA GLU A 156 5.94 -21.51 -2.61
C GLU A 156 4.68 -21.91 -3.40
N THR A 157 3.84 -20.95 -3.78
CA THR A 157 2.71 -21.23 -4.69
C THR A 157 3.19 -21.78 -6.04
N ALA A 158 4.25 -21.21 -6.62
CA ALA A 158 4.85 -21.74 -7.85
C ALA A 158 5.38 -23.18 -7.65
N ARG A 159 6.06 -23.45 -6.53
CA ARG A 159 6.56 -24.79 -6.19
C ARG A 159 5.43 -25.83 -6.13
N LEU A 160 4.32 -25.48 -5.49
CA LEU A 160 3.16 -26.36 -5.29
C LEU A 160 2.38 -26.61 -6.58
N LEU A 161 2.18 -25.58 -7.39
CA LEU A 161 1.42 -25.68 -8.64
C LEU A 161 2.23 -26.31 -9.80
N ALA A 162 3.56 -26.25 -9.76
CA ALA A 162 4.46 -26.70 -10.83
C ALA A 162 4.10 -28.06 -11.46
N ARG A 163 3.77 -29.05 -10.62
CA ARG A 163 3.53 -30.45 -11.02
C ARG A 163 2.06 -30.79 -11.30
N LEU A 164 1.13 -29.88 -11.03
CA LEU A 164 -0.29 -30.13 -11.27
C LEU A 164 -0.60 -30.04 -12.78
N PRO A 165 -1.37 -30.98 -13.35
CA PRO A 165 -1.80 -30.90 -14.73
C PRO A 165 -2.71 -29.68 -14.94
N SER A 166 -2.56 -28.98 -16.06
CA SER A 166 -3.40 -27.85 -16.42
C SER A 166 -3.35 -27.53 -17.92
N ASP A 167 -4.42 -26.92 -18.40
CA ASP A 167 -4.57 -26.29 -19.71
C ASP A 167 -4.58 -24.75 -19.63
N THR A 168 -4.31 -24.18 -18.45
CA THR A 168 -4.12 -22.75 -18.19
C THR A 168 -2.62 -22.40 -18.18
N GLU A 169 -2.24 -21.33 -18.86
CA GLU A 169 -0.88 -20.77 -18.77
C GLU A 169 -0.70 -20.04 -17.43
N LEU A 170 0.30 -20.44 -16.65
CA LEU A 170 0.65 -19.76 -15.41
C LEU A 170 1.84 -18.83 -15.63
N ARG A 171 1.73 -17.58 -15.19
CA ARG A 171 2.84 -16.63 -15.13
C ARG A 171 3.07 -16.21 -13.68
N PHE A 172 4.30 -16.40 -13.20
CA PHE A 172 4.78 -15.85 -11.94
C PHE A 172 5.71 -14.69 -12.28
N VAL A 173 5.44 -13.50 -11.73
CA VAL A 173 6.19 -12.29 -12.08
C VAL A 173 6.59 -11.56 -10.80
N SER A 174 7.90 -11.41 -10.60
CA SER A 174 8.41 -10.58 -9.53
C SER A 174 8.86 -9.23 -10.09
N PHE A 175 8.20 -8.16 -9.66
CA PHE A 175 8.47 -6.80 -10.12
C PHE A 175 9.62 -6.14 -9.38
N SER A 176 10.23 -5.16 -10.04
CA SER A 176 11.14 -4.18 -9.44
C SER A 176 10.66 -2.77 -9.80
N GLY A 177 10.96 -1.77 -8.98
CA GLY A 177 10.49 -0.41 -9.19
C GLY A 177 9.06 -0.17 -8.72
N HIS A 178 8.58 -0.96 -7.76
CA HIS A 178 7.28 -0.76 -7.10
C HIS A 178 7.29 0.58 -6.36
N GLU A 179 8.30 0.77 -5.51
CA GLU A 179 8.48 1.94 -4.64
C GLU A 179 8.63 3.22 -5.48
N GLU A 180 9.27 3.12 -6.64
CA GLU A 180 9.38 4.20 -7.62
C GLU A 180 8.18 4.34 -8.58
N GLN A 181 6.95 4.08 -8.10
CA GLN A 181 5.67 4.23 -8.83
C GLN A 181 5.33 3.07 -9.80
N ASN A 182 5.47 1.82 -9.34
CA ASN A 182 5.04 0.60 -10.05
C ASN A 182 5.70 0.43 -11.44
N LEU A 183 6.92 0.94 -11.64
CA LEU A 183 7.61 0.96 -12.94
C LEU A 183 7.78 -0.44 -13.55
N GLY A 184 8.00 -1.46 -12.72
CA GLY A 184 8.10 -2.85 -13.13
C GLY A 184 6.82 -3.38 -13.77
N SER A 185 5.68 -3.29 -13.08
CA SER A 185 4.39 -3.75 -13.63
C SER A 185 3.91 -2.89 -14.78
N ARG A 186 4.13 -1.56 -14.72
CA ARG A 186 3.88 -0.63 -15.85
C ARG A 186 4.64 -1.08 -17.10
N HIS A 187 5.92 -1.36 -16.95
CA HIS A 187 6.75 -1.87 -18.05
C HIS A 187 6.24 -3.23 -18.55
N TYR A 188 6.03 -4.20 -17.65
CA TYR A 188 5.54 -5.53 -18.00
C TYR A 188 4.24 -5.47 -18.81
N VAL A 189 3.21 -4.77 -18.31
CA VAL A 189 1.91 -4.62 -19.00
C VAL A 189 2.06 -3.93 -20.36
N SER A 190 2.92 -2.91 -20.46
CA SER A 190 3.21 -2.22 -21.73
C SER A 190 3.84 -3.12 -22.81
N THR A 191 4.52 -4.20 -22.41
CA THR A 191 5.13 -5.16 -23.34
C THR A 191 4.18 -6.26 -23.82
N MET A 192 3.03 -6.45 -23.18
CA MET A 192 2.06 -7.49 -23.55
C MET A 192 1.37 -7.17 -24.87
N THR A 193 1.09 -8.18 -25.71
CA THR A 193 0.24 -7.98 -26.90
C THR A 193 -1.24 -7.89 -26.53
N GLU A 194 -2.08 -7.34 -27.41
CA GLU A 194 -3.53 -7.29 -27.17
C GLU A 194 -4.14 -8.69 -27.04
N GLU A 195 -3.64 -9.65 -27.81
CA GLU A 195 -4.02 -11.06 -27.74
C GLU A 195 -3.60 -11.74 -26.44
N GLU A 196 -2.47 -11.34 -25.84
CA GLU A 196 -2.11 -11.80 -24.50
C GLU A 196 -3.03 -11.20 -23.44
N ARG A 197 -3.22 -9.87 -23.44
CA ARG A 197 -4.06 -9.19 -22.44
C ARG A 197 -5.49 -9.72 -22.45
N ASN A 198 -6.06 -9.98 -23.64
CA ASN A 198 -7.39 -10.55 -23.79
C ASN A 198 -7.52 -11.99 -23.25
N ARG A 199 -6.42 -12.75 -23.12
CA ARG A 199 -6.42 -14.10 -22.51
C ARG A 199 -6.15 -14.08 -21.00
N VAL A 200 -5.75 -12.95 -20.40
CA VAL A 200 -5.57 -12.88 -18.95
C VAL A 200 -6.92 -12.89 -18.25
N ILE A 201 -7.21 -13.97 -17.53
CA ILE A 201 -8.47 -14.15 -16.80
C ILE A 201 -8.43 -13.56 -15.39
N GLY A 202 -7.24 -13.23 -14.89
CA GLY A 202 -7.03 -12.64 -13.58
C GLY A 202 -5.56 -12.50 -13.21
N VAL A 203 -5.30 -11.57 -12.31
CA VAL A 203 -4.01 -11.35 -11.65
C VAL A 203 -4.25 -11.39 -10.14
N ILE A 204 -3.46 -12.19 -9.43
CA ILE A 204 -3.31 -12.07 -7.98
C ILE A 204 -2.02 -11.29 -7.74
N ASP A 205 -2.18 -10.10 -7.20
CA ASP A 205 -1.07 -9.27 -6.74
C ASP A 205 -0.88 -9.53 -5.24
N LEU A 206 0.34 -9.74 -4.78
CA LEU A 206 0.67 -10.06 -3.38
C LEU A 206 1.53 -8.92 -2.86
N ASP A 207 1.10 -8.31 -1.76
CA ASP A 207 1.68 -7.05 -1.27
C ASP A 207 1.43 -6.97 0.26
N ARG A 208 2.48 -6.72 1.06
CA ARG A 208 2.42 -6.50 2.51
C ARG A 208 1.69 -7.62 3.26
N LEU A 209 2.25 -8.82 3.15
CA LEU A 209 1.71 -10.03 3.76
C LEU A 209 2.40 -10.39 5.07
N GLY A 210 1.73 -11.21 5.88
CA GLY A 210 2.33 -11.87 7.04
C GLY A 210 2.67 -10.97 8.23
N ALA A 211 2.48 -9.64 8.20
CA ALA A 211 2.82 -8.77 9.33
C ALA A 211 2.26 -9.29 10.68
N MET A 212 3.11 -9.43 11.69
CA MET A 212 2.78 -9.94 13.03
C MET A 212 1.72 -9.10 13.75
N THR A 213 1.60 -7.82 13.40
CA THR A 213 0.55 -6.90 13.85
C THR A 213 -0.21 -6.39 12.64
N GLY A 214 -1.52 -6.58 12.60
CA GLY A 214 -2.38 -6.06 11.54
C GLY A 214 -3.85 -6.40 11.73
N GLY A 215 -4.67 -5.95 10.79
CA GLY A 215 -6.02 -6.47 10.62
C GLY A 215 -6.06 -7.77 9.80
N ASN A 216 -7.28 -8.21 9.51
CA ASN A 216 -7.53 -9.31 8.57
C ASN A 216 -6.92 -9.03 7.18
N ILE A 217 -6.73 -10.10 6.42
CA ILE A 217 -6.47 -10.02 4.98
C ILE A 217 -7.66 -9.37 4.27
N ILE A 218 -7.35 -8.52 3.29
CA ILE A 218 -8.30 -7.82 2.44
C ILE A 218 -7.98 -8.10 0.97
N LEU A 219 -9.01 -7.97 0.13
CA LEU A 219 -8.88 -8.03 -1.31
C LEU A 219 -9.00 -6.60 -1.87
N GLY A 220 -7.85 -6.03 -2.22
CA GLY A 220 -7.73 -4.69 -2.79
C GLY A 220 -8.12 -4.66 -4.26
N THR A 221 -9.07 -3.80 -4.61
CA THR A 221 -9.32 -3.40 -6.01
C THR A 221 -9.37 -1.88 -6.14
N VAL A 222 -8.86 -1.35 -7.26
CA VAL A 222 -8.71 0.11 -7.46
C VAL A 222 -10.07 0.82 -7.55
N ASP A 223 -11.08 0.14 -8.05
CA ASP A 223 -12.44 0.63 -8.32
C ASP A 223 -13.51 0.13 -7.33
N ARG A 224 -13.13 -0.70 -6.35
CA ARG A 224 -14.01 -1.47 -5.43
C ARG A 224 -14.88 -2.54 -6.08
N ASN A 225 -14.72 -2.85 -7.37
CA ASN A 225 -15.51 -3.91 -7.99
C ASN A 225 -15.00 -5.29 -7.56
N GLU A 226 -15.92 -6.24 -7.48
CA GLU A 226 -15.61 -7.65 -7.23
C GLU A 226 -15.01 -8.26 -8.50
N THR A 227 -13.95 -9.07 -8.38
CA THR A 227 -13.36 -9.80 -9.51
C THR A 227 -13.67 -11.27 -9.40
N MET A 228 -13.80 -11.96 -10.54
CA MET A 228 -13.99 -13.41 -10.58
C MET A 228 -12.95 -14.18 -9.74
N LEU A 229 -11.71 -13.68 -9.67
CA LEU A 229 -10.61 -14.29 -8.95
C LEU A 229 -10.66 -13.96 -7.45
N GLY A 230 -11.03 -12.73 -7.09
CA GLY A 230 -11.26 -12.35 -5.70
C GLY A 230 -12.42 -13.14 -5.07
N ASP A 231 -13.48 -13.41 -5.82
CA ASP A 231 -14.59 -14.25 -5.35
C ASP A 231 -14.13 -15.68 -5.04
N LEU A 232 -13.28 -16.26 -5.90
CA LEU A 232 -12.70 -17.60 -5.69
C LEU A 232 -11.76 -17.63 -4.48
N LEU A 233 -11.02 -16.54 -4.23
CA LEU A 233 -10.20 -16.38 -3.03
C LEU A 233 -11.07 -16.24 -1.77
N LEU A 234 -12.17 -15.48 -1.79
CA LEU A 234 -13.13 -15.39 -0.68
C LEU A 234 -13.85 -16.71 -0.41
N GLU A 235 -14.13 -17.51 -1.43
CA GLU A 235 -14.68 -18.86 -1.25
C GLU A 235 -13.65 -19.78 -0.59
N ALA A 236 -12.41 -19.82 -1.09
CA ALA A 236 -11.33 -20.62 -0.52
C ALA A 236 -10.96 -20.20 0.93
N SER A 237 -10.90 -18.89 1.21
CA SER A 237 -10.55 -18.39 2.55
C SER A 237 -11.57 -18.80 3.62
N ARG A 238 -12.86 -18.95 3.26
CA ARG A 238 -13.92 -19.45 4.14
C ARG A 238 -13.87 -20.96 4.37
N GLU A 239 -13.18 -21.71 3.50
CA GLU A 239 -12.98 -23.15 3.64
C GLU A 239 -11.73 -23.47 4.47
N ILE A 240 -10.69 -22.63 4.39
CA ILE A 240 -9.37 -22.86 5.02
C ILE A 240 -9.17 -22.10 6.33
N THR A 241 -9.60 -20.83 6.42
CA THR A 241 -9.25 -19.93 7.52
C THR A 241 -10.45 -19.61 8.42
N ASP A 242 -10.19 -19.44 9.72
CA ASP A 242 -11.20 -18.94 10.67
C ASP A 242 -11.46 -17.42 10.54
N THR A 243 -10.68 -16.71 9.71
CA THR A 243 -10.80 -15.26 9.51
C THR A 243 -11.61 -14.91 8.27
N SER A 244 -12.45 -13.87 8.35
CA SER A 244 -13.14 -13.35 7.17
C SER A 244 -12.25 -12.37 6.40
N TRP A 245 -11.92 -12.74 5.16
CA TRP A 245 -11.38 -11.83 4.15
C TRP A 245 -12.51 -10.94 3.61
N SER A 246 -12.18 -9.74 3.11
CA SER A 246 -13.16 -8.79 2.58
C SER A 246 -12.58 -7.89 1.49
N TYR A 247 -13.39 -7.51 0.49
CA TYR A 247 -13.01 -6.48 -0.48
C TYR A 247 -12.88 -5.10 0.17
N GLU A 248 -11.83 -4.36 -0.21
CA GLU A 248 -11.64 -2.95 0.11
C GLU A 248 -11.05 -2.20 -1.09
N ARG A 249 -11.10 -0.87 -1.07
CA ARG A 249 -10.43 -0.07 -2.11
C ARG A 249 -8.96 0.07 -1.78
N CYS A 250 -8.09 -0.43 -2.64
CA CYS A 250 -6.66 -0.14 -2.61
C CYS A 250 -6.34 0.70 -3.85
N ALA A 251 -6.00 1.97 -3.66
CA ALA A 251 -5.61 2.86 -4.74
C ALA A 251 -4.08 2.89 -4.84
N GLY A 252 -3.53 2.38 -5.95
CA GLY A 252 -2.08 2.17 -6.12
C GLY A 252 -1.75 0.69 -6.31
N GLY A 253 -0.50 0.32 -6.02
CA GLY A 253 0.04 -1.04 -6.17
C GLY A 253 0.17 -1.50 -7.63
N ASP A 254 0.83 -2.64 -7.82
CA ASP A 254 1.09 -3.20 -9.15
C ASP A 254 -0.19 -3.62 -9.88
N ALA A 255 -1.24 -4.03 -9.14
CA ALA A 255 -2.60 -4.22 -9.66
C ALA A 255 -3.15 -3.03 -10.46
N SER A 256 -2.75 -1.79 -10.15
CA SER A 256 -3.19 -0.59 -10.90
C SER A 256 -2.66 -0.56 -12.33
N SER A 257 -1.45 -1.07 -12.58
CA SER A 257 -0.86 -1.22 -13.91
C SER A 257 -1.63 -2.20 -14.77
N PHE A 258 -2.11 -3.30 -14.17
CA PHE A 258 -2.93 -4.29 -14.84
C PHE A 258 -4.31 -3.74 -15.22
N LEU A 259 -4.96 -3.00 -14.33
CA LEU A 259 -6.26 -2.38 -14.63
C LEU A 259 -6.17 -1.39 -15.80
N ARG A 260 -5.12 -0.54 -15.83
CA ARG A 260 -4.78 0.31 -16.99
C ARG A 260 -4.62 -0.50 -18.28
N GLY A 261 -4.04 -1.69 -18.17
CA GLY A 261 -3.90 -2.66 -19.26
C GLY A 261 -5.19 -3.37 -19.71
N ARG A 262 -6.35 -3.15 -19.06
CA ARG A 262 -7.59 -3.92 -19.23
C ARG A 262 -7.47 -5.38 -18.78
N ILE A 263 -6.65 -5.60 -17.76
CA ILE A 263 -6.44 -6.90 -17.15
C ILE A 263 -7.06 -6.87 -15.75
N PRO A 264 -7.89 -7.85 -15.36
CA PRO A 264 -8.51 -7.84 -14.05
C PRO A 264 -7.52 -8.27 -12.98
N ALA A 265 -7.33 -7.45 -11.96
CA ALA A 265 -6.36 -7.67 -10.89
C ALA A 265 -7.01 -7.51 -9.52
N VAL A 266 -6.53 -8.29 -8.55
CA VAL A 266 -6.89 -8.17 -7.14
C VAL A 266 -5.63 -8.30 -6.29
N THR A 267 -5.39 -7.35 -5.41
CA THR A 267 -4.29 -7.41 -4.45
C THR A 267 -4.74 -8.15 -3.20
N VAL A 268 -4.03 -9.20 -2.81
CA VAL A 268 -4.15 -9.85 -1.50
C VAL A 268 -3.16 -9.14 -0.60
N THR A 269 -3.67 -8.43 0.41
CA THR A 269 -2.84 -7.65 1.35
C THR A 269 -3.42 -7.70 2.75
N ARG A 270 -2.62 -7.38 3.77
CA ARG A 270 -3.09 -7.21 5.15
C ARG A 270 -3.55 -5.77 5.37
N ARG A 271 -4.70 -5.58 6.05
CA ARG A 271 -5.07 -4.23 6.51
C ARG A 271 -4.01 -3.74 7.49
N GLN A 272 -3.22 -2.76 7.08
CA GLN A 272 -1.96 -2.35 7.75
C GLN A 272 -2.15 -2.02 9.23
N SER A 273 -1.21 -2.49 10.06
CA SER A 273 -1.01 -1.95 11.42
C SER A 273 0.44 -2.09 11.95
N SER A 274 1.43 -2.36 11.10
CA SER A 274 2.83 -2.44 11.52
C SER A 274 3.53 -1.10 11.38
N PHE A 275 4.15 -0.63 12.46
CA PHE A 275 5.00 0.56 12.40
C PHE A 275 6.41 0.28 11.86
N GLY A 276 6.76 -0.99 11.65
CA GLY A 276 8.06 -1.41 11.12
C GLY A 276 8.15 -1.42 9.59
N GLU A 277 7.01 -1.59 8.89
CA GLU A 277 6.91 -1.57 7.41
C GLU A 277 7.59 -0.32 6.83
N GLY A 278 8.39 -0.51 5.78
CA GLY A 278 9.18 0.56 5.13
C GLY A 278 10.39 1.08 5.93
N THR A 279 10.84 0.39 7.00
CA THR A 279 11.95 0.84 7.86
C THR A 279 13.04 -0.22 8.04
N PRO A 280 14.23 0.13 8.59
CA PRO A 280 15.26 -0.83 9.01
C PRO A 280 14.82 -1.89 10.05
N TYR A 281 13.57 -1.83 10.53
CA TYR A 281 12.94 -2.80 11.42
C TYR A 281 11.97 -3.77 10.73
N ASP A 282 11.72 -3.62 9.42
CA ASP A 282 10.97 -4.61 8.63
C ASP A 282 11.86 -5.83 8.33
N ARG A 283 11.87 -6.79 9.25
CA ARG A 283 12.83 -7.92 9.29
C ARG A 283 12.10 -9.25 9.29
N ALA A 284 12.81 -10.35 9.04
CA ALA A 284 12.18 -11.68 8.98
C ALA A 284 11.35 -12.03 10.24
N GLU A 285 11.73 -11.48 11.42
CA GLU A 285 11.03 -11.68 12.68
C GLU A 285 9.70 -10.90 12.80
N THR A 286 9.42 -9.92 11.93
CA THR A 286 8.13 -9.20 11.89
C THR A 286 7.06 -9.91 11.04
N VAL A 287 7.36 -11.09 10.51
CA VAL A 287 6.47 -11.89 9.65
C VAL A 287 6.00 -13.18 10.36
N ASN A 288 4.68 -13.33 10.47
CA ASN A 288 4.00 -14.55 10.88
C ASN A 288 3.96 -15.56 9.73
N ILE A 289 4.86 -16.54 9.77
CA ILE A 289 4.99 -17.57 8.74
C ILE A 289 3.76 -18.48 8.62
N GLU A 290 3.05 -18.75 9.72
CA GLU A 290 1.85 -19.61 9.68
C GLU A 290 0.68 -18.93 8.96
N ASP A 291 0.58 -17.60 9.09
CA ASP A 291 -0.37 -16.78 8.35
C ASP A 291 0.01 -16.69 6.85
N VAL A 292 1.30 -16.52 6.54
CA VAL A 292 1.80 -16.63 5.14
C VAL A 292 1.46 -18.00 4.55
N ALA A 293 1.63 -19.09 5.31
CA ALA A 293 1.29 -20.43 4.85
C ALA A 293 -0.22 -20.61 4.56
N GLN A 294 -1.10 -20.09 5.43
CA GLN A 294 -2.55 -20.08 5.19
C GLN A 294 -2.92 -19.29 3.93
N ILE A 295 -2.23 -18.19 3.63
CA ILE A 295 -2.46 -17.43 2.39
C ILE A 295 -2.04 -18.26 1.16
N VAL A 296 -0.91 -18.97 1.21
CA VAL A 296 -0.50 -19.91 0.15
C VAL A 296 -1.56 -21.00 -0.05
N ASP A 297 -2.10 -21.59 1.02
CA ASP A 297 -3.17 -22.60 0.92
C ASP A 297 -4.43 -22.04 0.22
N VAL A 298 -4.87 -20.83 0.60
CA VAL A 298 -6.05 -20.17 0.00
C VAL A 298 -5.84 -19.90 -1.49
N ILE A 299 -4.66 -19.39 -1.86
CA ILE A 299 -4.29 -19.16 -3.25
C ILE A 299 -4.23 -20.49 -4.01
N CYS A 300 -3.55 -21.50 -3.48
CA CYS A 300 -3.46 -22.82 -4.13
C CYS A 300 -4.83 -23.47 -4.31
N GLN A 301 -5.76 -23.34 -3.35
CA GLN A 301 -7.12 -23.86 -3.50
C GLN A 301 -7.92 -23.10 -4.57
N ALA A 302 -7.86 -21.75 -4.60
CA ALA A 302 -8.56 -20.95 -5.61
C ALA A 302 -8.00 -21.21 -7.02
N VAL A 303 -6.68 -21.26 -7.16
CA VAL A 303 -5.98 -21.43 -8.43
C VAL A 303 -6.08 -22.87 -8.97
N SER A 304 -6.01 -23.89 -8.11
CA SER A 304 -6.20 -25.29 -8.55
C SER A 304 -7.61 -25.57 -9.08
N LYS A 305 -8.65 -24.88 -8.56
CA LYS A 305 -10.02 -24.92 -9.13
C LYS A 305 -10.03 -24.40 -10.58
N ILE A 306 -9.26 -23.34 -10.90
CA ILE A 306 -9.12 -22.81 -12.27
C ILE A 306 -8.31 -23.77 -13.15
N MET A 307 -7.17 -24.26 -12.65
CA MET A 307 -6.23 -25.09 -13.41
C MET A 307 -6.75 -26.48 -13.80
N SER A 308 -7.83 -26.95 -13.18
CA SER A 308 -8.40 -28.28 -13.43
C SER A 308 -8.81 -28.48 -14.88
N LEU A 309 -8.44 -29.61 -15.48
CA LEU A 309 -8.83 -29.98 -16.85
C LEU A 309 -10.35 -30.20 -17.04
N ASP A 310 -11.12 -30.26 -15.94
CA ASP A 310 -12.59 -30.30 -15.96
C ASP A 310 -13.23 -28.89 -15.92
N THR A 311 -12.44 -27.84 -15.65
CA THR A 311 -12.89 -26.45 -15.63
C THR A 311 -12.83 -25.87 -17.04
N PRO A 312 -13.95 -25.37 -17.61
CA PRO A 312 -13.92 -24.71 -18.91
C PRO A 312 -13.20 -23.37 -18.82
N SER A 313 -12.66 -22.88 -19.95
CA SER A 313 -12.07 -21.54 -20.05
C SER A 313 -12.96 -20.48 -19.38
N MET A 314 -12.33 -19.78 -18.44
CA MET A 314 -12.91 -18.76 -17.60
C MET A 314 -12.86 -17.38 -18.26
N THR A 315 -12.21 -17.23 -19.43
CA THR A 315 -12.14 -15.97 -20.20
C THR A 315 -13.49 -15.29 -20.33
N ALA A 316 -14.55 -15.99 -20.77
CA ALA A 316 -15.88 -15.39 -20.90
C ALA A 316 -16.49 -14.91 -19.56
N LYS A 317 -16.19 -15.61 -18.45
CA LYS A 317 -16.64 -15.22 -17.10
C LYS A 317 -15.84 -14.01 -16.60
N ALA A 318 -14.52 -14.03 -16.74
CA ALA A 318 -13.62 -12.94 -16.35
C ALA A 318 -13.97 -11.63 -17.09
N HIS A 319 -14.12 -11.68 -18.42
CA HIS A 319 -14.48 -10.50 -19.21
C HIS A 319 -15.89 -9.97 -18.89
N TYR A 320 -16.84 -10.85 -18.54
CA TYR A 320 -18.17 -10.43 -18.09
C TYR A 320 -18.13 -9.71 -16.73
N TYR A 321 -17.39 -10.25 -15.75
CA TYR A 321 -17.27 -9.66 -14.42
C TYR A 321 -16.72 -8.22 -14.46
N ASN A 322 -15.67 -8.01 -15.24
CA ASN A 322 -14.91 -6.76 -15.24
C ASN A 322 -15.36 -5.78 -16.35
N ASN A 323 -16.31 -6.18 -17.21
CA ASN A 323 -16.98 -5.37 -18.23
C ASN A 323 -16.07 -4.43 -19.05
N PHE A 324 -14.91 -4.92 -19.50
CA PHE A 324 -13.94 -4.14 -20.31
C PHE A 324 -14.47 -3.69 -21.69
N HIS A 325 -15.72 -3.99 -22.04
CA HIS A 325 -16.38 -3.44 -23.23
C HIS A 325 -16.70 -1.95 -23.10
N ASP A 326 -16.74 -1.41 -21.88
CA ASP A 326 -17.09 -0.02 -21.62
C ASP A 326 -16.07 0.59 -20.63
N LEU A 327 -14.83 0.79 -21.11
CA LEU A 327 -13.79 1.49 -20.36
C LEU A 327 -14.25 2.90 -20.04
N ALA A 328 -14.74 3.08 -18.83
CA ALA A 328 -15.04 4.39 -18.28
C ALA A 328 -14.90 4.36 -16.77
N TYR A 329 -14.12 5.29 -16.24
CA TYR A 329 -14.07 5.49 -14.80
C TYR A 329 -15.47 5.88 -14.29
N VAL A 330 -15.99 5.15 -13.32
CA VAL A 330 -17.29 5.41 -12.71
C VAL A 330 -17.11 6.36 -11.54
N GLN A 331 -17.65 7.57 -11.64
CA GLN A 331 -17.63 8.53 -10.55
C GLN A 331 -18.49 8.02 -9.39
N ALA A 332 -17.84 7.54 -8.32
CA ALA A 332 -18.49 7.21 -7.08
C ALA A 332 -18.97 8.48 -6.34
N LYS A 333 -20.07 8.39 -5.57
CA LYS A 333 -20.59 9.54 -4.82
C LYS A 333 -19.66 9.99 -3.69
N ASP A 334 -18.86 9.06 -3.15
CA ASP A 334 -17.91 9.24 -2.05
C ASP A 334 -16.45 9.48 -2.53
N GLN A 335 -16.26 9.84 -3.80
CA GLN A 335 -14.94 10.16 -4.35
C GLN A 335 -14.88 11.59 -4.85
N GLY A 336 -13.89 12.34 -4.36
CA GLY A 336 -13.57 13.65 -4.89
C GLY A 336 -13.01 13.58 -6.31
N ILE A 337 -13.34 14.59 -7.12
CA ILE A 337 -12.57 14.91 -8.33
C ILE A 337 -11.25 15.56 -7.85
N PRO A 338 -10.08 14.97 -8.15
CA PRO A 338 -8.80 15.41 -7.60
C PRO A 338 -8.21 16.58 -8.40
N PHE A 339 -8.77 17.78 -8.22
CA PHE A 339 -8.16 19.01 -8.73
C PHE A 339 -6.76 19.23 -8.13
N GLY A 340 -5.86 19.88 -8.86
CA GLY A 340 -4.50 20.15 -8.38
C GLY A 340 -3.51 18.97 -8.51
N VAL A 341 -3.91 17.80 -9.01
CA VAL A 341 -2.96 16.72 -9.36
C VAL A 341 -2.45 16.88 -10.80
N ASP A 342 -1.29 16.30 -11.10
CA ASP A 342 -0.74 16.21 -12.45
C ASP A 342 -1.40 15.10 -13.29
N PRO A 343 -1.19 15.05 -14.62
CA PRO A 343 -1.84 14.07 -15.48
C PRO A 343 -1.51 12.60 -15.15
N GLU A 344 -0.32 12.31 -14.63
CA GLU A 344 0.13 10.95 -14.32
C GLU A 344 -0.57 10.47 -13.04
N ARG A 345 -0.54 11.28 -11.98
CA ARG A 345 -1.28 11.03 -10.74
C ARG A 345 -2.80 11.00 -10.95
N PHE A 346 -3.34 11.80 -11.87
CA PHE A 346 -4.75 11.72 -12.26
C PHE A 346 -5.07 10.35 -12.87
N ALA A 347 -4.27 9.89 -13.83
CA ALA A 347 -4.44 8.59 -14.47
C ALA A 347 -4.30 7.41 -13.48
N GLU A 348 -3.47 7.53 -12.44
CA GLU A 348 -3.36 6.53 -11.37
C GLU A 348 -4.66 6.43 -10.56
N LEU A 349 -5.18 7.56 -10.09
CA LEU A 349 -6.38 7.63 -9.25
C LEU A 349 -7.65 7.15 -9.97
N LEU A 350 -7.67 7.22 -11.31
CA LEU A 350 -8.73 6.67 -12.16
C LEU A 350 -8.47 5.22 -12.62
N GLY A 351 -7.26 4.69 -12.46
CA GLY A 351 -6.85 3.39 -12.99
C GLY A 351 -6.79 3.31 -14.52
N MET A 352 -6.68 4.44 -15.22
CA MET A 352 -6.68 4.50 -16.69
C MET A 352 -5.96 5.72 -17.26
N ASP A 353 -5.33 5.56 -18.42
CA ASP A 353 -4.61 6.64 -19.10
C ASP A 353 -5.53 7.53 -19.94
N GLY A 354 -5.27 8.83 -19.91
CA GLY A 354 -5.99 9.82 -20.72
C GLY A 354 -5.32 10.06 -22.07
N VAL A 355 -6.12 10.41 -23.09
CA VAL A 355 -5.60 10.76 -24.42
C VAL A 355 -5.34 12.26 -24.50
N LEU A 356 -4.07 12.68 -24.64
CA LEU A 356 -3.74 14.09 -24.90
C LEU A 356 -4.37 14.55 -26.23
N SER A 357 -5.41 15.37 -26.14
CA SER A 357 -6.21 15.83 -27.28
C SER A 357 -5.74 17.18 -27.84
N ALA A 358 -5.23 18.06 -26.96
CA ALA A 358 -4.65 19.34 -27.34
C ALA A 358 -3.62 19.82 -26.32
N GLU A 359 -2.61 20.56 -26.78
CA GLU A 359 -1.67 21.28 -25.95
C GLU A 359 -1.53 22.71 -26.48
N ASN A 360 -1.57 23.70 -25.58
CA ASN A 360 -1.56 25.12 -25.89
C ASN A 360 -0.80 25.91 -24.81
N THR A 361 -0.67 27.23 -25.03
CA THR A 361 -0.11 28.15 -24.04
C THR A 361 -0.97 29.40 -23.95
N THR A 362 -1.24 29.90 -22.75
CA THR A 362 -1.94 31.17 -22.55
C THR A 362 -1.11 32.33 -23.08
N LYS A 363 -1.74 33.50 -23.26
CA LYS A 363 -1.03 34.75 -23.59
C LYS A 363 -0.01 35.18 -22.52
N THR A 364 -0.09 34.64 -21.30
CA THR A 364 0.84 34.90 -20.19
C THR A 364 1.95 33.85 -20.08
N GLY A 365 2.00 32.85 -20.97
CA GLY A 365 3.06 31.83 -21.00
C GLY A 365 2.74 30.55 -20.22
N VAL A 366 1.55 30.42 -19.64
CA VAL A 366 1.14 29.25 -18.85
C VAL A 366 0.75 28.10 -19.78
N ARG A 367 1.28 26.90 -19.55
CA ARG A 367 0.99 25.70 -20.33
C ARG A 367 -0.45 25.22 -20.08
N ILE A 368 -1.16 24.79 -21.13
CA ILE A 368 -2.46 24.13 -21.04
C ILE A 368 -2.37 22.79 -21.76
N GLN A 369 -2.73 21.70 -21.08
CA GLN A 369 -2.89 20.38 -21.69
C GLN A 369 -4.34 19.91 -21.50
N ASN A 370 -5.00 19.44 -22.55
CA ASN A 370 -6.33 18.82 -22.48
C ASN A 370 -6.20 17.32 -22.70
N TYR A 371 -6.47 16.53 -21.67
CA TYR A 371 -6.54 15.07 -21.75
C TYR A 371 -7.99 14.61 -21.75
N GLN A 372 -8.33 13.70 -22.65
CA GLN A 372 -9.66 13.11 -22.73
C GLN A 372 -9.72 11.77 -22.01
N PHE A 373 -10.68 11.64 -21.09
CA PHE A 373 -10.96 10.44 -20.32
C PHE A 373 -12.40 9.98 -20.55
N PRO A 374 -12.65 8.71 -20.86
CA PRO A 374 -14.01 8.17 -20.86
C PRO A 374 -14.46 7.95 -19.40
N MET A 375 -15.61 8.50 -19.03
CA MET A 375 -16.08 8.54 -17.64
C MET A 375 -17.61 8.39 -17.59
N LYS A 376 -18.11 7.80 -16.49
CA LYS A 376 -19.54 7.68 -16.16
C LYS A 376 -19.85 8.56 -14.97
N TRP A 377 -20.59 9.63 -15.24
CA TRP A 377 -20.84 10.71 -14.27
C TRP A 377 -22.22 10.59 -13.63
N PHE A 378 -22.33 10.93 -12.34
CA PHE A 378 -23.60 11.11 -11.61
C PHE A 378 -24.62 9.95 -11.77
N GLY A 379 -24.12 8.70 -11.82
CA GLY A 379 -24.94 7.50 -12.01
C GLY A 379 -25.54 7.33 -13.40
N VAL A 380 -24.94 7.94 -14.43
CA VAL A 380 -25.29 7.70 -15.84
C VAL A 380 -24.50 6.49 -16.35
N ASP A 381 -25.22 5.47 -16.83
CA ASP A 381 -24.60 4.22 -17.33
C ASP A 381 -23.86 4.39 -18.67
N GLN A 382 -24.16 5.46 -19.41
CA GLN A 382 -23.53 5.78 -20.69
C GLN A 382 -22.17 6.45 -20.47
N THR A 383 -21.13 5.93 -21.13
CA THR A 383 -19.79 6.52 -21.13
C THR A 383 -19.76 7.85 -21.89
N ILE A 384 -19.18 8.87 -21.25
CA ILE A 384 -19.02 10.23 -21.76
C ILE A 384 -17.52 10.55 -21.87
N VAL A 385 -17.09 11.08 -23.01
CA VAL A 385 -15.71 11.57 -23.16
C VAL A 385 -15.61 12.92 -22.46
N THR A 386 -14.87 12.95 -21.36
CA THR A 386 -14.67 14.12 -20.51
C THR A 386 -13.33 14.77 -20.88
N SER A 387 -13.35 16.07 -21.13
CA SER A 387 -12.12 16.85 -21.37
C SER A 387 -11.60 17.40 -20.04
N CYS A 388 -10.40 16.97 -19.64
CA CYS A 388 -9.72 17.39 -18.40
C CYS A 388 -8.60 18.37 -18.73
N TYR A 389 -8.71 19.60 -18.25
CA TYR A 389 -7.79 20.69 -18.52
C TYR A 389 -6.76 20.83 -17.39
N PHE A 390 -5.50 20.68 -17.74
CA PHE A 390 -4.36 20.84 -16.84
C PHE A 390 -3.66 22.16 -17.16
N LEU A 391 -3.64 23.07 -16.19
CA LEU A 391 -2.98 24.37 -16.26
C LEU A 391 -1.66 24.29 -15.50
N ASP A 392 -0.54 24.60 -16.17
CA ASP A 392 0.82 24.44 -15.64
C ASP A 392 1.11 23.04 -15.04
N GLY A 393 0.55 21.99 -15.67
CA GLY A 393 0.69 20.61 -15.23
C GLY A 393 -0.21 20.21 -14.05
N LYS A 394 -1.25 21.00 -13.71
CA LYS A 394 -2.15 20.75 -12.58
C LYS A 394 -3.62 20.78 -13.03
N LEU A 395 -4.43 19.79 -12.65
CA LEU A 395 -5.85 19.72 -13.05
C LEU A 395 -6.63 20.91 -12.50
N ASP A 396 -7.21 21.70 -13.40
CA ASP A 396 -7.87 22.98 -13.11
C ASP A 396 -9.40 22.87 -13.29
N SER A 397 -9.82 22.27 -14.42
CA SER A 397 -11.22 22.22 -14.84
C SER A 397 -11.51 20.98 -15.69
N LEU A 398 -12.77 20.55 -15.70
CA LEU A 398 -13.30 19.48 -16.54
C LEU A 398 -14.51 20.00 -17.33
N SER A 399 -14.67 19.51 -18.55
CA SER A 399 -15.84 19.79 -19.38
C SER A 399 -16.45 18.49 -19.90
N ILE A 400 -17.76 18.40 -19.76
CA ILE A 400 -18.59 17.27 -20.16
C ILE A 400 -19.59 17.81 -21.21
N GLU A 401 -19.31 17.56 -22.48
CA GLU A 401 -20.21 17.86 -23.60
C GLU A 401 -21.22 16.72 -23.75
N ALA A 402 -22.53 17.01 -23.69
CA ALA A 402 -23.56 15.99 -23.57
C ALA A 402 -24.07 15.39 -24.89
N ASP A 403 -23.40 15.64 -26.04
CA ASP A 403 -23.84 15.19 -27.38
C ASP A 403 -24.10 13.68 -27.48
N ARG A 404 -23.55 12.90 -26.53
CA ARG A 404 -23.66 11.44 -26.41
C ARG A 404 -23.97 10.92 -25.01
N ALA A 405 -24.32 11.78 -24.05
CA ALA A 405 -24.48 11.37 -22.65
C ALA A 405 -25.67 10.45 -22.37
N GLY A 406 -26.60 10.26 -23.32
CA GLY A 406 -27.77 9.39 -23.17
C GLY A 406 -28.86 9.93 -22.23
N VAL A 407 -28.60 11.08 -21.60
CA VAL A 407 -29.50 11.81 -20.68
C VAL A 407 -29.69 13.24 -21.18
N ASP A 408 -30.84 13.84 -20.88
CA ASP A 408 -31.11 15.23 -21.23
C ASP A 408 -30.74 16.21 -20.10
N PHE A 409 -30.89 17.50 -20.37
CA PHE A 409 -30.56 18.59 -19.44
C PHE A 409 -31.35 18.53 -18.12
N GLU A 410 -32.62 18.10 -18.14
CA GLU A 410 -33.43 18.05 -16.91
C GLU A 410 -33.12 16.78 -16.09
N ASP A 411 -32.81 15.63 -16.72
CA ASP A 411 -32.31 14.44 -16.00
C ASP A 411 -30.94 14.73 -15.34
N MET A 412 -29.98 15.34 -16.06
CA MET A 412 -28.70 15.72 -15.47
C MET A 412 -28.85 16.70 -14.30
N LYS A 413 -29.77 17.67 -14.43
CA LYS A 413 -30.11 18.62 -13.37
C LYS A 413 -30.76 17.95 -12.15
N GLU A 414 -31.64 16.97 -12.34
CA GLU A 414 -32.22 16.18 -11.24
C GLU A 414 -31.13 15.37 -10.51
N ARG A 415 -30.20 14.76 -11.26
CA ARG A 415 -29.05 14.01 -10.70
C ARG A 415 -28.09 14.88 -9.91
N LEU A 416 -27.66 16.00 -10.47
CA LEU A 416 -26.84 16.99 -9.76
C LEU A 416 -27.56 17.48 -8.50
N SER A 417 -28.88 17.68 -8.56
CA SER A 417 -29.67 18.10 -7.39
C SER A 417 -29.80 17.00 -6.32
N ALA A 418 -29.87 15.73 -6.72
CA ALA A 418 -29.85 14.58 -5.80
C ALA A 418 -28.46 14.36 -5.14
N TRP A 419 -27.40 14.93 -5.70
CA TRP A 419 -26.03 14.86 -5.17
C TRP A 419 -25.69 16.08 -4.32
N TYR A 420 -25.97 17.29 -4.81
CA TYR A 420 -25.49 18.56 -4.27
C TYR A 420 -26.60 19.51 -3.75
N GLY A 421 -27.88 19.13 -3.85
CA GLY A 421 -29.02 19.93 -3.42
C GLY A 421 -29.53 20.92 -4.48
N GLU A 422 -30.34 21.90 -4.07
CA GLU A 422 -30.98 22.84 -5.00
C GLU A 422 -29.97 23.79 -5.68
N PRO A 423 -30.04 23.98 -7.02
CA PRO A 423 -29.16 24.88 -7.75
C PRO A 423 -29.46 26.37 -7.50
N ARG A 424 -28.49 27.21 -7.88
CA ARG A 424 -28.66 28.65 -8.09
C ARG A 424 -28.89 28.96 -9.57
N ASP A 425 -29.63 30.02 -9.85
CA ASP A 425 -29.78 30.56 -11.20
C ASP A 425 -28.49 31.30 -11.58
N ALA A 426 -27.78 30.79 -12.59
CA ALA A 426 -26.53 31.36 -13.11
C ALA A 426 -26.76 32.31 -14.31
N GLY A 427 -28.02 32.59 -14.65
CA GLY A 427 -28.43 33.50 -15.71
C GLY A 427 -28.95 32.81 -16.97
N SER A 428 -29.76 33.54 -17.73
CA SER A 428 -30.36 33.07 -18.99
C SER A 428 -29.52 33.46 -20.22
N GLY A 429 -29.10 32.44 -20.97
CA GLY A 429 -28.49 32.57 -22.29
C GLY A 429 -29.51 32.41 -23.44
N PRO A 430 -29.04 32.38 -24.70
CA PRO A 430 -29.89 32.20 -25.88
C PRO A 430 -30.67 30.88 -25.92
N SER A 431 -30.15 29.84 -25.25
CA SER A 431 -30.68 28.47 -25.26
C SER A 431 -31.51 28.10 -24.02
N GLY A 432 -31.52 28.93 -22.98
CA GLY A 432 -32.22 28.66 -21.71
C GLY A 432 -31.54 29.29 -20.49
N THR A 433 -31.99 28.92 -19.29
CA THR A 433 -31.36 29.29 -18.02
C THR A 433 -30.30 28.26 -17.61
N SER A 434 -29.12 28.75 -17.22
CA SER A 434 -28.03 27.92 -16.71
C SER A 434 -28.14 27.78 -15.18
N PHE A 435 -27.71 26.65 -14.64
CA PHE A 435 -27.81 26.34 -13.21
C PHE A 435 -26.43 26.04 -12.63
N GLU A 436 -26.17 26.57 -11.43
CA GLU A 436 -24.92 26.35 -10.69
C GLU A 436 -25.20 25.60 -9.38
N TRP A 437 -24.43 24.54 -9.13
CA TRP A 437 -24.30 23.91 -7.81
C TRP A 437 -22.90 24.20 -7.25
N THR A 438 -22.80 24.34 -5.93
CA THR A 438 -21.53 24.57 -5.24
C THR A 438 -21.34 23.56 -4.13
N ASP A 439 -20.33 22.71 -4.25
CA ASP A 439 -19.84 21.87 -3.16
C ASP A 439 -18.86 22.69 -2.33
N ALA A 440 -19.35 23.27 -1.23
CA ALA A 440 -18.55 24.10 -0.34
C ALA A 440 -17.51 23.31 0.48
N LEU A 441 -17.63 21.97 0.55
CA LEU A 441 -16.67 21.12 1.25
C LEU A 441 -15.39 21.01 0.43
N PHE A 442 -15.52 20.64 -0.83
CA PHE A 442 -14.41 20.42 -1.76
C PHE A 442 -14.15 21.57 -2.74
N ARG A 443 -14.78 22.74 -2.51
CA ARG A 443 -14.66 23.98 -3.32
C ARG A 443 -14.98 23.83 -4.82
N ARG A 444 -15.93 22.96 -5.16
CA ARG A 444 -16.28 22.63 -6.56
C ARG A 444 -17.53 23.34 -7.03
N SER A 445 -17.44 24.08 -8.12
CA SER A 445 -18.61 24.55 -8.88
C SER A 445 -18.96 23.57 -9.99
N PHE A 446 -20.26 23.37 -10.19
CA PHE A 446 -20.83 22.61 -11.30
C PHE A 446 -21.77 23.55 -12.06
N LEU A 447 -21.39 23.96 -13.26
CA LEU A 447 -22.16 24.87 -14.11
C LEU A 447 -22.79 24.09 -15.26
N LEU A 448 -24.11 23.86 -15.18
CA LEU A 448 -24.89 23.22 -16.24
C LEU A 448 -25.52 24.28 -17.14
N THR A 449 -25.09 24.32 -18.40
CA THR A 449 -25.54 25.27 -19.41
C THR A 449 -26.35 24.56 -20.50
N PRO A 450 -27.56 25.02 -20.85
CA PRO A 450 -28.35 24.40 -21.91
C PRO A 450 -27.75 24.68 -23.30
N GLY A 451 -27.54 23.63 -24.10
CA GLY A 451 -27.05 23.69 -25.47
C GLY A 451 -28.19 23.66 -26.51
N GLN A 452 -27.87 23.75 -27.81
CA GLN A 452 -28.89 23.56 -28.86
C GLN A 452 -29.31 22.10 -29.04
N ASP A 453 -28.38 21.16 -28.83
CA ASP A 453 -28.59 19.71 -29.00
C ASP A 453 -28.19 18.92 -27.74
N GLY A 454 -28.29 19.52 -26.55
CA GLY A 454 -27.90 18.89 -25.28
C GLY A 454 -27.60 19.88 -24.16
N PHE A 455 -26.51 19.66 -23.44
CA PHE A 455 -25.97 20.54 -22.41
C PHE A 455 -24.45 20.51 -22.39
N ASP A 456 -23.87 21.57 -21.85
CA ASP A 456 -22.47 21.63 -21.44
C ASP A 456 -22.43 21.66 -19.91
N LEU A 457 -21.68 20.75 -19.29
CA LEU A 457 -21.42 20.76 -17.86
C LEU A 457 -19.93 21.04 -17.62
N GLU A 458 -19.65 22.22 -17.10
CA GLU A 458 -18.32 22.63 -16.65
C GLU A 458 -18.20 22.35 -15.15
N VAL A 459 -17.10 21.72 -14.75
CA VAL A 459 -16.78 21.42 -13.35
C VAL A 459 -15.41 21.99 -13.05
N SER A 460 -15.30 22.82 -12.01
CA SER A 460 -14.07 23.54 -11.68
C SER A 460 -13.92 23.72 -10.17
N SER A 461 -12.69 23.98 -9.71
CA SER A 461 -12.43 24.47 -8.36
C SER A 461 -12.32 26.00 -8.36
N TRP A 462 -13.09 26.69 -7.53
CA TRP A 462 -13.04 28.16 -7.50
C TRP A 462 -11.84 28.73 -6.71
N GLU A 463 -11.22 27.92 -5.86
CA GLU A 463 -9.95 28.17 -5.19
C GLU A 463 -9.25 26.82 -4.95
N PRO A 464 -8.31 26.42 -5.83
CA PRO A 464 -7.52 25.20 -5.64
C PRO A 464 -6.79 25.22 -4.29
N GLY A 465 -6.89 24.12 -3.54
CA GLY A 465 -6.23 23.93 -2.24
C GLY A 465 -7.20 23.73 -1.07
N ARG A 466 -6.65 23.89 0.15
CA ARG A 466 -7.18 23.30 1.39
C ARG A 466 -8.43 24.04 1.93
N SER A 467 -9.56 23.33 2.01
CA SER A 467 -10.72 23.69 2.82
C SER A 467 -10.51 23.34 4.29
N ILE A 468 -10.59 24.32 5.18
CA ILE A 468 -10.69 24.06 6.63
C ILE A 468 -12.09 23.54 6.92
N LEU A 469 -12.19 22.32 7.44
CA LEU A 469 -13.43 21.67 7.86
C LEU A 469 -13.84 22.16 9.25
N GLU A 470 -12.93 22.02 10.21
CA GLU A 470 -13.09 22.46 11.58
C GLU A 470 -11.74 22.71 12.26
N GLN A 471 -11.76 23.60 13.26
CA GLN A 471 -10.60 23.88 14.11
C GLN A 471 -10.96 23.59 15.56
N ARG A 472 -10.11 22.83 16.26
CA ARG A 472 -10.32 22.43 17.66
C ARG A 472 -9.08 22.66 18.51
N THR A 473 -9.25 22.79 19.82
CA THR A 473 -8.14 22.57 20.77
C THR A 473 -7.76 21.09 20.80
N VAL A 474 -6.56 20.76 21.30
CA VAL A 474 -6.19 19.36 21.61
C VAL A 474 -7.16 18.71 22.61
N SER A 475 -7.82 19.50 23.48
CA SER A 475 -8.90 19.03 24.35
C SER A 475 -10.27 18.84 23.65
N GLY A 476 -10.34 18.98 22.33
CA GLY A 476 -11.54 18.74 21.51
C GLY A 476 -12.55 19.90 21.45
N THR A 477 -12.26 21.04 22.10
CA THR A 477 -13.14 22.22 22.09
C THR A 477 -13.12 22.89 20.72
N LEU A 478 -14.28 23.12 20.11
CA LEU A 478 -14.39 23.77 18.81
C LEU A 478 -14.00 25.26 18.92
N LEU A 479 -13.03 25.69 18.12
CA LEU A 479 -12.49 27.06 18.12
C LEU A 479 -13.20 27.99 17.14
N ALA A 480 -13.59 27.47 15.97
CA ALA A 480 -14.27 28.22 14.92
C ALA A 480 -15.53 27.49 14.42
N PRO A 481 -16.61 28.21 14.05
CA PRO A 481 -17.80 27.60 13.46
C PRO A 481 -17.52 27.16 12.00
N GLY A 482 -17.12 25.90 11.83
CA GLY A 482 -16.97 25.24 10.53
C GLY A 482 -18.14 24.29 10.19
N VAL A 483 -17.99 23.52 9.12
CA VAL A 483 -18.92 22.43 8.77
C VAL A 483 -18.61 21.24 9.70
N SER A 484 -19.20 21.28 10.90
CA SER A 484 -18.94 20.32 11.98
C SER A 484 -19.16 18.87 11.54
N ASP A 485 -18.08 18.13 11.32
CA ASP A 485 -18.13 16.74 10.89
C ASP A 485 -18.00 15.76 12.07
N PRO A 486 -18.87 14.75 12.21
CA PRO A 486 -18.76 13.76 13.29
C PRO A 486 -17.41 13.02 13.33
N ARG A 487 -16.78 12.78 12.17
CA ARG A 487 -15.50 12.09 11.99
C ARG A 487 -14.34 12.95 12.51
N GLY A 488 -14.43 14.28 12.42
CA GLY A 488 -13.41 15.18 12.93
C GLY A 488 -13.20 15.07 14.45
N ARG A 489 -14.28 14.78 15.20
CA ARG A 489 -14.16 14.43 16.62
C ARG A 489 -13.46 13.09 16.87
N LEU A 490 -13.58 12.10 15.97
CA LEU A 490 -12.86 10.83 16.09
C LEU A 490 -11.36 11.04 15.82
N LEU A 491 -11.04 11.79 14.76
CA LEU A 491 -9.66 12.12 14.39
C LEU A 491 -8.99 12.94 15.49
N CYS A 492 -9.60 14.04 15.96
CA CYS A 492 -9.05 14.79 17.09
C CYS A 492 -8.94 13.94 18.36
N ALA A 493 -9.93 13.12 18.72
CA ALA A 493 -9.83 12.24 19.89
C ALA A 493 -8.75 11.14 19.75
N PHE A 494 -8.36 10.79 18.52
CA PHE A 494 -7.21 9.95 18.25
C PHE A 494 -5.90 10.74 18.41
N THR A 495 -5.78 11.91 17.79
CA THR A 495 -4.65 12.84 17.95
C THR A 495 -4.37 13.15 19.43
N SER A 496 -5.40 13.46 20.23
CA SER A 496 -5.27 13.73 21.67
C SER A 496 -4.77 12.54 22.51
N ARG A 497 -4.85 11.31 22.00
CA ARG A 497 -4.28 10.11 22.67
C ARG A 497 -2.83 9.84 22.26
N LEU A 498 -2.36 10.46 21.18
CA LEU A 498 -1.00 10.36 20.69
C LEU A 498 -0.11 11.54 21.13
N LEU A 499 -0.70 12.52 21.81
CA LEU A 499 -0.02 13.69 22.37
C LEU A 499 0.05 13.57 23.90
N PRO A 500 1.10 14.08 24.57
CA PRO A 500 1.18 14.08 26.02
C PRO A 500 0.17 15.05 26.67
N GLU A 501 -0.08 14.90 27.98
CA GLU A 501 -1.11 15.68 28.69
C GLU A 501 -0.87 17.20 28.69
N ASP A 502 0.40 17.61 28.66
CA ASP A 502 0.86 19.01 28.59
C ASP A 502 0.83 19.61 27.18
N ALA A 503 0.58 18.80 26.14
CA ALA A 503 0.53 19.28 24.74
C ALA A 503 -0.53 20.38 24.50
N VAL A 504 -1.51 20.52 25.40
CA VAL A 504 -2.49 21.64 25.40
C VAL A 504 -1.87 23.01 25.66
N GLU A 505 -0.67 23.08 26.25
CA GLU A 505 0.05 24.32 26.50
C GLU A 505 0.79 24.81 25.24
N HIS A 506 1.26 23.85 24.44
CA HIS A 506 2.09 24.05 23.24
C HIS A 506 1.28 24.08 21.94
N ILE A 507 0.24 23.25 21.80
CA ILE A 507 -0.57 23.16 20.57
C ILE A 507 -1.86 23.96 20.77
N GLY A 508 -1.91 25.13 20.13
CA GLY A 508 -3.07 26.03 20.18
C GLY A 508 -4.25 25.57 19.32
N CYS A 509 -3.99 24.87 18.21
CA CYS A 509 -5.01 24.46 17.26
C CYS A 509 -4.69 23.11 16.58
N LEU A 510 -5.72 22.26 16.46
CA LEU A 510 -5.81 21.18 15.49
C LEU A 510 -6.74 21.64 14.37
N THR A 511 -6.22 21.81 13.17
CA THR A 511 -6.96 22.21 11.97
C THR A 511 -7.19 20.99 11.11
N LEU A 512 -8.44 20.55 11.01
CA LEU A 512 -8.81 19.48 10.07
C LEU A 512 -9.14 20.11 8.73
N TYR A 513 -8.49 19.68 7.66
CA TYR A 513 -8.68 20.22 6.33
C TYR A 513 -8.86 19.13 5.27
N THR A 514 -9.33 19.51 4.09
CA THR A 514 -9.39 18.66 2.91
C THR A 514 -9.16 19.50 1.65
N ASP A 515 -8.43 18.99 0.69
CA ASP A 515 -8.29 19.54 -0.67
C ASP A 515 -9.17 18.79 -1.71
N GLY A 516 -9.65 17.60 -1.35
CA GLY A 516 -10.39 16.68 -2.22
C GLY A 516 -9.55 15.61 -2.92
N VAL A 517 -8.25 15.54 -2.63
CA VAL A 517 -7.24 14.55 -3.09
C VAL A 517 -6.77 13.73 -1.87
N GLY A 518 -6.04 12.63 -2.10
CA GLY A 518 -5.27 11.96 -1.04
C GLY A 518 -3.80 11.84 -1.43
N GLY A 519 -2.91 11.94 -0.45
CA GLY A 519 -1.46 12.02 -0.57
C GLY A 519 -0.89 13.42 -0.30
N GLU A 520 -1.60 14.29 0.43
CA GLU A 520 -1.11 15.61 0.83
C GLU A 520 -0.54 15.58 2.25
N THR A 521 0.70 16.05 2.43
CA THR A 521 1.32 16.07 3.76
C THR A 521 0.60 17.01 4.71
N CYS A 522 0.26 16.46 5.89
CA CYS A 522 -0.09 17.23 7.09
C CYS A 522 0.98 18.29 7.39
N TYR A 523 0.60 19.38 8.06
CA TYR A 523 1.49 20.52 8.28
C TYR A 523 1.60 20.94 9.75
N LEU A 524 2.73 21.55 10.08
CA LEU A 524 2.97 22.23 11.34
C LEU A 524 3.21 23.72 11.07
N GLN A 525 2.50 24.60 11.77
CA GLN A 525 2.68 26.05 11.66
C GLN A 525 2.75 26.70 13.05
N ARG A 526 3.67 27.65 13.23
CA ARG A 526 3.72 28.49 14.44
C ARG A 526 2.62 29.56 14.37
N MET A 527 1.77 29.61 15.37
CA MET A 527 0.75 30.64 15.52
C MET A 527 1.41 31.99 15.93
N PRO A 528 0.94 33.13 15.41
CA PRO A 528 1.43 34.44 15.83
C PRO A 528 1.09 34.68 17.31
N SER A 529 2.06 35.15 18.09
CA SER A 529 1.83 35.55 19.48
C SER A 529 0.98 36.83 19.54
N GLU A 530 0.08 36.92 20.51
CA GLU A 530 -0.82 38.08 20.71
C GLU A 530 -0.09 39.44 20.73
N ASP A 531 1.17 39.44 21.16
CA ASP A 531 2.02 40.64 21.29
C ASP A 531 2.65 41.13 19.96
N GLU A 532 2.56 40.37 18.86
CA GLU A 532 3.08 40.81 17.55
C GLU A 532 2.09 41.71 16.76
N GLY A 533 0.83 41.76 17.19
CA GLY A 533 -0.25 42.50 16.51
C GLY A 533 -0.24 44.03 16.71
N GLU A 534 0.37 44.55 17.78
CA GLU A 534 0.48 46.00 18.03
C GLU A 534 1.90 46.43 18.40
N LYS A 535 2.74 46.74 17.39
CA LYS A 535 3.92 47.60 17.61
C LYS A 535 3.49 49.04 17.91
N LYS A 536 3.12 49.31 19.17
CA LYS A 536 3.17 50.64 19.78
C LYS A 536 4.38 50.70 20.70
N GLU A 537 5.19 51.74 20.51
CA GLU A 537 6.38 52.01 21.31
C GLU A 537 6.01 52.31 22.77
N GLN A 538 6.08 51.31 23.65
CA GLN A 538 6.19 51.52 25.09
C GLN A 538 7.26 50.60 25.67
N HIS A 539 8.23 51.22 26.36
CA HIS A 539 9.17 50.50 27.22
C HIS A 539 8.40 49.86 28.39
N THR A 540 8.63 48.57 28.61
CA THR A 540 8.40 47.91 29.90
C THR A 540 9.68 47.22 30.36
N GLU A 541 9.87 47.22 31.67
CA GLU A 541 11.07 46.75 32.36
C GLU A 541 11.03 45.23 32.60
N ASP A 542 12.22 44.65 32.71
CA ASP A 542 12.61 43.38 33.36
C ASP A 542 11.55 42.28 33.62
N GLY A 543 11.82 41.10 33.05
CA GLY A 543 11.56 39.82 33.75
C GLY A 543 10.26 39.09 33.47
N ALA A 544 9.52 39.43 32.40
CA ALA A 544 8.45 38.56 31.90
C ALA A 544 9.04 37.37 31.14
N GLU A 545 8.77 36.14 31.60
CA GLU A 545 9.00 34.94 30.79
C GLU A 545 8.19 35.04 29.49
N ALA A 546 8.83 34.79 28.35
CA ALA A 546 8.13 34.78 27.08
C ALA A 546 7.06 33.68 27.10
N LYS A 547 5.81 34.01 26.77
CA LYS A 547 4.75 33.00 26.62
C LYS A 547 5.24 31.91 25.64
N PRO A 548 5.00 30.61 25.92
CA PRO A 548 5.38 29.55 25.00
C PRO A 548 4.73 29.78 23.63
N ALA A 549 5.45 29.36 22.58
CA ALA A 549 4.91 29.39 21.23
C ALA A 549 3.68 28.49 21.16
N LYS A 550 2.65 28.91 20.42
CA LYS A 550 1.52 28.03 20.11
C LYS A 550 1.65 27.50 18.70
N TRP A 551 1.37 26.21 18.55
CA TRP A 551 1.44 25.51 17.28
C TRP A 551 0.05 25.17 16.75
N GLU A 552 -0.07 25.18 15.43
CA GLU A 552 -1.18 24.66 14.66
C GLU A 552 -0.72 23.39 13.95
N ILE A 553 -1.42 22.28 14.20
CA ILE A 553 -1.27 21.03 13.46
C ILE A 553 -2.41 20.93 12.47
N GLY A 554 -2.09 20.92 11.18
CA GLY A 554 -3.02 20.65 10.11
C GLY A 554 -3.02 19.18 9.72
N ILE A 555 -4.17 18.52 9.76
CA ILE A 555 -4.32 17.11 9.35
C ILE A 555 -5.20 17.03 8.11
N ASP A 556 -4.70 16.39 7.05
CA ASP A 556 -5.54 16.08 5.89
C ASP A 556 -6.52 14.95 6.24
N PHE A 557 -7.78 15.27 6.05
CA PHE A 557 -8.90 14.45 6.38
C PHE A 557 -9.16 13.35 5.34
N ASN A 558 -8.78 13.57 4.08
CA ASN A 558 -8.86 12.54 3.04
C ASN A 558 -7.87 11.41 3.28
N ASP A 559 -6.67 11.72 3.79
CA ASP A 559 -5.65 10.71 4.09
C ASP A 559 -5.96 9.97 5.37
N ALA A 560 -6.35 10.69 6.42
CA ALA A 560 -6.70 10.07 7.69
C ALA A 560 -7.97 9.19 7.60
N MET A 561 -9.04 9.67 6.95
CA MET A 561 -10.40 9.13 7.16
C MET A 561 -11.18 8.83 5.87
N THR A 562 -11.92 7.72 5.91
CA THR A 562 -12.97 7.37 4.95
C THR A 562 -14.25 8.18 5.18
N GLU A 563 -15.17 8.20 4.20
CA GLU A 563 -16.49 8.82 4.36
C GLU A 563 -17.35 8.20 5.48
N ASN A 564 -17.16 6.90 5.74
CA ASN A 564 -17.86 6.19 6.81
C ASN A 564 -17.25 6.39 8.21
N GLY A 565 -16.25 7.27 8.35
CA GLY A 565 -15.63 7.59 9.64
C GLY A 565 -14.72 6.49 10.21
N ARG A 566 -14.22 5.61 9.35
CA ARG A 566 -13.09 4.71 9.65
C ARG A 566 -11.80 5.34 9.17
N PHE A 567 -10.67 5.07 9.82
CA PHE A 567 -9.37 5.40 9.24
C PHE A 567 -9.20 4.71 7.89
N ARG A 568 -8.51 5.38 6.94
CA ARG A 568 -7.97 4.69 5.76
C ARG A 568 -6.72 3.94 6.17
N ASP A 569 -5.79 4.69 6.76
CA ASP A 569 -4.59 4.17 7.38
C ASP A 569 -4.42 4.81 8.76
N GLN A 570 -4.64 4.01 9.81
CA GLN A 570 -4.46 4.47 11.18
C GLN A 570 -2.98 4.51 11.57
N THR A 571 -2.13 3.74 10.89
CA THR A 571 -0.68 3.61 11.13
C THR A 571 0.02 4.86 10.64
N GLU A 572 -0.17 5.23 9.37
CA GLU A 572 0.41 6.44 8.79
C GLU A 572 -0.13 7.71 9.45
N THR A 573 -1.43 7.73 9.78
CA THR A 573 -2.00 8.84 10.59
C THR A 573 -1.28 8.98 11.94
N ALA A 574 -0.94 7.87 12.60
CA ALA A 574 -0.21 7.89 13.87
C ALA A 574 1.27 8.28 13.70
N LYS A 575 1.98 7.72 12.70
CA LYS A 575 3.37 8.10 12.36
C LYS A 575 3.45 9.61 12.13
N MET A 576 2.54 10.16 11.32
CA MET A 576 2.47 11.58 11.00
C MET A 576 2.23 12.45 12.26
N ILE A 577 1.25 12.12 13.11
CA ILE A 577 0.97 12.90 14.32
C ILE A 577 2.18 12.92 15.27
N VAL A 578 2.86 11.79 15.46
CA VAL A 578 4.05 11.72 16.32
C VAL A 578 5.25 12.45 15.69
N ARG A 579 5.44 12.36 14.37
CA ARG A 579 6.46 13.11 13.62
C ARG A 579 6.31 14.62 13.82
N LEU A 580 5.08 15.14 13.69
CA LEU A 580 4.76 16.56 13.91
C LEU A 580 5.00 16.99 15.38
N TYR A 581 4.76 16.11 16.35
CA TYR A 581 5.12 16.39 17.75
C TYR A 581 6.65 16.41 17.97
N GLY A 582 7.41 15.54 17.28
CA GLY A 582 8.88 15.61 17.24
C GLY A 582 9.39 16.95 16.69
N GLN A 583 8.79 17.46 15.62
CA GLN A 583 9.10 18.79 15.07
C GLN A 583 8.81 19.94 16.04
N ILE A 584 7.81 19.81 16.93
CA ILE A 584 7.54 20.80 17.99
C ILE A 584 8.67 20.79 19.01
N LEU A 585 9.04 19.61 19.53
CA LEU A 585 10.15 19.47 20.49
C LEU A 585 11.44 20.09 19.94
N GLU A 586 11.77 19.78 18.68
CA GLU A 586 12.96 20.29 18.00
C GLU A 586 12.98 21.84 17.88
N GLN A 587 11.82 22.47 17.73
CA GLN A 587 11.71 23.93 17.54
C GLN A 587 11.55 24.73 18.84
N GLU A 588 11.07 24.12 19.91
CA GLU A 588 10.88 24.81 21.20
C GLU A 588 12.13 24.81 22.09
N ASP A 589 12.91 23.72 22.10
CA ASP A 589 14.21 23.67 22.76
C ASP A 589 15.28 23.06 21.81
N PRO A 590 15.71 23.82 20.77
CA PRO A 590 16.68 23.32 19.80
C PRO A 590 18.01 22.92 20.43
N ALA A 591 18.45 23.63 21.48
CA ALA A 591 19.70 23.34 22.17
C ALA A 591 19.68 21.98 22.89
N ARG A 592 18.52 21.59 23.42
CA ARG A 592 18.30 20.30 24.09
C ARG A 592 18.01 19.16 23.11
N TYR A 593 17.26 19.44 22.06
CA TYR A 593 16.77 18.41 21.14
C TYR A 593 17.62 18.32 19.87
N ARG A 594 17.62 19.34 18.99
CA ARG A 594 18.38 19.35 17.74
C ARG A 594 19.90 19.29 17.98
N ASP A 595 20.45 20.29 18.64
CA ASP A 595 21.89 20.47 18.78
C ASP A 595 22.51 19.31 19.58
N GLY A 596 21.78 18.78 20.57
CA GLY A 596 22.19 17.61 21.34
C GLY A 596 22.16 16.31 20.52
N PHE A 597 21.12 16.10 19.71
CA PHE A 597 20.99 14.95 18.80
C PHE A 597 22.07 14.98 17.72
N GLU A 598 22.32 16.15 17.11
CA GLU A 598 23.39 16.32 16.14
C GLU A 598 24.77 16.09 16.77
N ALA A 599 25.04 16.66 17.95
CA ALA A 599 26.34 16.51 18.63
C ALA A 599 26.66 15.07 19.06
N GLU A 600 25.65 14.30 19.49
CA GLU A 600 25.83 12.90 19.90
C GLU A 600 25.86 11.93 18.71
N THR A 601 25.40 12.36 17.53
CA THR A 601 25.33 11.54 16.31
C THR A 601 26.31 12.00 15.22
N ALA A 602 27.22 12.91 15.56
CA ALA A 602 28.26 13.46 14.68
C ALA A 602 29.44 12.50 14.40
N ASP A 603 29.50 11.34 15.06
CA ASP A 603 30.60 10.37 14.91
C ASP A 603 30.55 9.64 13.55
N GLY A 604 31.19 10.26 12.55
CA GLY A 604 32.00 9.52 11.57
C GLY A 604 31.28 8.85 10.40
N ILE A 605 30.46 9.59 9.64
CA ILE A 605 30.18 9.20 8.24
C ILE A 605 31.47 9.40 7.43
N SER A 606 32.25 8.33 7.29
CA SER A 606 33.39 8.27 6.38
C SER A 606 32.90 7.93 4.98
N GLU A 607 32.69 8.94 4.14
CA GLU A 607 32.64 8.75 2.69
C GLU A 607 34.02 8.25 2.21
N ASP A 608 34.20 6.92 2.12
CA ASP A 608 35.29 6.31 1.35
C ASP A 608 34.72 5.74 0.05
N PRO A 609 34.86 6.44 -1.09
CA PRO A 609 34.28 6.02 -2.37
C PRO A 609 35.01 4.83 -3.04
N ASN A 610 35.92 4.15 -2.33
CA ASN A 610 36.92 3.26 -2.93
C ASN A 610 37.14 1.90 -2.22
N GLN A 611 36.14 1.36 -1.51
CA GLN A 611 36.23 -0.05 -1.09
C GLN A 611 36.01 -0.98 -2.29
N GLY A 612 37.11 -1.60 -2.73
CA GLY A 612 37.14 -2.41 -3.95
C GLY A 612 36.68 -3.85 -3.77
N LEU A 613 36.08 -4.39 -4.83
CA LEU A 613 35.65 -5.78 -5.05
C LEU A 613 36.30 -6.85 -4.14
N ARG A 614 35.45 -7.62 -3.46
CA ARG A 614 35.74 -9.00 -3.06
C ARG A 614 34.86 -9.94 -3.91
N ILE A 615 35.46 -11.03 -4.40
CA ILE A 615 34.77 -12.01 -5.25
C ILE A 615 34.63 -13.30 -4.46
N GLY A 616 33.40 -13.70 -4.15
CA GLY A 616 33.11 -14.99 -3.50
C GLY A 616 31.98 -15.01 -2.47
N GLU A 617 31.25 -13.91 -2.28
CA GLU A 617 30.18 -13.79 -1.29
C GLU A 617 28.81 -14.29 -1.80
N ALA A 618 27.94 -14.69 -0.87
CA ALA A 618 26.61 -15.22 -1.16
C ALA A 618 25.59 -14.07 -1.34
N PRO A 619 24.42 -14.34 -1.95
CA PRO A 619 23.31 -13.39 -1.96
C PRO A 619 22.98 -12.88 -0.55
N GLY A 620 23.14 -11.57 -0.33
CA GLY A 620 22.77 -10.86 0.90
C GLY A 620 23.91 -10.30 1.77
N ASP A 621 25.19 -10.48 1.44
CA ASP A 621 26.33 -9.86 2.19
C ASP A 621 26.71 -8.47 1.62
N PHE A 622 25.76 -7.53 1.54
CA PHE A 622 26.03 -6.15 1.09
C PHE A 622 25.80 -5.12 2.22
N THR A 623 26.87 -4.44 2.64
CA THR A 623 26.85 -3.39 3.68
C THR A 623 26.82 -1.96 3.12
N GLU A 624 26.83 -1.80 1.79
CA GLU A 624 27.13 -0.51 1.12
C GLU A 624 25.90 0.39 0.87
N GLU A 625 24.67 -0.08 1.14
CA GLU A 625 23.43 0.61 0.74
C GLU A 625 22.42 0.75 1.91
N LEU A 626 22.90 1.09 3.11
CA LEU A 626 22.03 1.64 4.15
C LEU A 626 21.78 3.14 3.86
N PRO A 627 20.53 3.63 3.94
CA PRO A 627 20.17 5.03 3.73
C PRO A 627 20.93 5.97 4.68
N PRO A 628 20.95 7.29 4.36
CA PRO A 628 21.36 8.28 5.32
C PRO A 628 20.58 8.08 6.63
N PRO A 629 21.25 8.19 7.80
CA PRO A 629 20.61 7.98 9.09
C PRO A 629 19.42 8.95 9.27
N PRO A 630 18.36 8.52 9.97
CA PRO A 630 17.08 9.23 10.00
C PRO A 630 17.28 10.60 10.61
N ASN A 631 16.58 11.60 10.12
CA ASN A 631 16.57 12.93 10.75
C ASN A 631 15.93 12.85 12.16
N PHE A 632 15.89 13.97 12.88
CA PHE A 632 15.37 14.00 14.25
C PHE A 632 13.92 13.49 14.36
N GLU A 633 13.03 13.98 13.50
CA GLU A 633 11.60 13.64 13.49
C GLU A 633 11.33 12.18 13.11
N ASP A 634 12.08 11.63 12.16
CA ASP A 634 12.00 10.21 11.77
C ASP A 634 12.53 9.29 12.87
N SER A 635 13.64 9.68 13.50
CA SER A 635 14.17 8.99 14.69
C SER A 635 13.16 8.99 15.83
N PHE A 636 12.45 10.09 16.03
CA PHE A 636 11.50 10.26 17.13
C PHE A 636 10.24 9.42 16.95
N TRP A 637 9.59 9.42 15.78
CA TRP A 637 8.41 8.58 15.59
C TRP A 637 8.78 7.09 15.63
N MET A 638 9.95 6.69 15.09
CA MET A 638 10.45 5.32 15.22
C MET A 638 10.67 4.96 16.69
N TYR A 639 11.33 5.85 17.46
CA TYR A 639 11.52 5.69 18.90
C TYR A 639 10.20 5.55 19.67
N VAL A 640 9.09 6.16 19.24
CA VAL A 640 7.79 6.05 19.93
C VAL A 640 7.01 4.80 19.50
N LEU A 641 6.97 4.51 18.19
CA LEU A 641 5.99 3.59 17.61
C LEU A 641 6.54 2.18 17.32
N THR A 642 7.84 2.02 17.07
CA THR A 642 8.46 0.69 16.81
C THR A 642 8.87 -0.03 18.10
N ASP A 643 8.94 -1.36 18.08
CA ASP A 643 9.42 -2.17 19.21
C ASP A 643 10.91 -2.54 19.08
N TRP A 644 11.76 -1.52 18.86
CA TRP A 644 13.19 -1.72 18.64
C TRP A 644 13.92 -2.36 19.84
N GLN A 645 13.39 -2.22 21.07
CA GLN A 645 14.03 -2.71 22.31
C GLN A 645 13.88 -4.23 22.53
N ARG A 646 12.75 -4.85 22.16
CA ARG A 646 12.61 -6.32 22.28
C ARG A 646 13.59 -7.07 21.36
N GLN A 647 14.09 -6.41 20.32
CA GLN A 647 14.99 -7.00 19.31
C GLN A 647 16.48 -7.06 19.75
N GLU A 648 16.88 -6.49 20.89
CA GLU A 648 18.24 -6.68 21.43
C GLU A 648 18.43 -8.07 22.08
N GLN A 649 17.40 -8.59 22.75
CA GLN A 649 17.51 -9.80 23.58
C GLN A 649 17.73 -11.09 22.76
N SER A 650 17.38 -11.08 21.47
CA SER A 650 17.68 -12.16 20.53
C SER A 650 19.14 -12.16 20.06
N VAL A 651 19.80 -11.00 20.02
CA VAL A 651 21.18 -10.86 19.49
C VAL A 651 22.23 -11.18 20.56
N GLU A 652 22.02 -10.81 21.83
CA GLU A 652 22.94 -11.17 22.92
C GLU A 652 22.97 -12.67 23.24
N ALA A 653 22.01 -13.45 22.74
CA ALA A 653 21.90 -14.88 23.03
C ALA A 653 22.93 -15.76 22.27
N GLU A 654 23.46 -15.31 21.13
CA GLU A 654 24.41 -16.07 20.32
C GLU A 654 25.83 -15.46 20.36
N GLY A 655 26.67 -16.00 21.24
CA GLY A 655 28.04 -15.51 21.51
C GLY A 655 29.06 -15.73 20.37
N GLY A 656 28.86 -15.07 19.23
CA GLY A 656 29.81 -14.96 18.12
C GLY A 656 30.90 -13.90 18.36
N PRO A 657 32.05 -13.98 17.66
CA PRO A 657 33.10 -12.96 17.78
C PRO A 657 32.67 -11.65 17.11
N ALA A 658 33.07 -10.52 17.69
CA ALA A 658 32.74 -9.18 17.19
C ALA A 658 33.11 -9.01 15.70
N ARG A 659 32.09 -8.82 14.86
CA ARG A 659 32.23 -8.33 13.48
C ARG A 659 32.57 -6.84 13.47
N GLU A 660 33.16 -6.37 12.38
CA GLU A 660 33.54 -4.96 12.19
C GLU A 660 32.30 -4.05 12.24
N VAL A 661 32.47 -2.82 12.74
CA VAL A 661 31.39 -1.92 13.21
C VAL A 661 30.48 -1.47 12.05
N PRO A 662 29.17 -1.83 12.04
CA PRO A 662 28.26 -1.44 10.97
C PRO A 662 27.50 -0.14 11.25
N GLN A 663 27.03 0.49 10.17
CA GLN A 663 26.20 1.71 10.13
C GLN A 663 24.85 1.58 10.89
N THR A 664 24.46 0.37 11.30
CA THR A 664 23.35 0.12 12.24
C THR A 664 23.53 0.84 13.59
N ASP A 665 24.77 1.00 14.06
CA ASP A 665 25.09 1.72 15.30
C ASP A 665 24.62 3.18 15.26
N LEU A 666 24.65 3.85 14.10
CA LEU A 666 24.24 5.25 13.98
C LEU A 666 22.70 5.42 13.95
N TRP A 667 21.99 4.49 13.31
CA TRP A 667 20.53 4.41 13.36
C TRP A 667 20.05 4.17 14.80
N GLU A 668 20.65 3.19 15.48
CA GLU A 668 20.31 2.88 16.87
C GLU A 668 20.67 4.02 17.83
N LYS A 669 21.84 4.66 17.69
CA LYS A 669 22.22 5.85 18.49
C LYS A 669 21.19 6.97 18.39
N ARG A 670 20.68 7.24 17.19
CA ARG A 670 19.66 8.27 16.95
C ARG A 670 18.33 7.97 17.62
N ILE A 671 17.93 6.71 17.66
CA ILE A 671 16.70 6.27 18.31
C ILE A 671 16.88 6.19 19.83
N ARG A 672 18.03 5.70 20.32
CA ARG A 672 18.41 5.69 21.75
C ARG A 672 18.60 7.08 22.35
N TYR A 673 18.82 8.11 21.54
CA TYR A 673 18.95 9.50 21.98
C TYR A 673 17.81 9.92 22.91
N PHE A 674 16.59 9.42 22.69
CA PHE A 674 15.41 9.81 23.45
C PHE A 674 15.26 9.11 24.80
N ASP A 675 15.90 7.95 25.03
CA ASP A 675 15.85 7.22 26.32
C ASP A 675 16.41 8.05 27.50
N ARG A 676 17.27 9.05 27.22
CA ARG A 676 17.85 9.94 28.23
C ARG A 676 16.85 10.92 28.87
N PHE A 677 15.63 11.00 28.33
CA PHE A 677 14.59 11.93 28.76
C PHE A 677 13.43 11.12 29.39
N PRO A 678 13.33 11.05 30.74
CA PRO A 678 12.31 10.26 31.42
C PRO A 678 10.87 10.60 31.02
N GLU A 679 10.61 11.85 30.64
CA GLU A 679 9.33 12.29 30.07
C GLU A 679 9.03 11.65 28.71
N LEU A 680 10.03 11.49 27.83
CA LEU A 680 9.86 10.87 26.51
C LEU A 680 9.76 9.35 26.61
N VAL A 681 10.39 8.72 27.61
CA VAL A 681 10.16 7.31 27.98
C VAL A 681 8.72 7.11 28.46
N SER A 682 8.22 8.02 29.31
CA SER A 682 6.84 7.99 29.81
C SER A 682 5.82 8.22 28.67
N TYR A 683 6.12 9.13 27.75
CA TYR A 683 5.33 9.41 26.55
C TYR A 683 5.30 8.21 25.59
N ARG A 684 6.45 7.59 25.27
CA ARG A 684 6.53 6.34 24.49
C ARG A 684 5.60 5.28 25.09
N TRP A 685 5.70 5.03 26.40
CA TRP A 685 4.83 4.06 27.08
C TRP A 685 3.34 4.41 26.95
N HIS A 686 2.96 5.68 27.15
CA HIS A 686 1.57 6.12 27.00
C HIS A 686 1.02 5.86 25.59
N VAL A 687 1.75 6.30 24.55
CA VAL A 687 1.33 6.15 23.15
C VAL A 687 1.19 4.67 22.77
N ARG A 688 2.14 3.83 23.17
CA ARG A 688 2.12 2.39 22.89
C ARG A 688 0.98 1.68 23.60
N MET A 689 0.65 2.07 24.84
CA MET A 689 -0.55 1.60 25.54
C MET A 689 -1.85 2.07 24.85
N ALA A 690 -1.92 3.33 24.43
CA ALA A 690 -3.09 3.89 23.74
C ALA A 690 -3.37 3.21 22.39
N LEU A 691 -2.31 2.82 21.67
CA LEU A 691 -2.34 2.06 20.42
C LEU A 691 -2.35 0.53 20.61
N LYS A 692 -2.25 0.03 21.85
CA LYS A 692 -2.19 -1.40 22.22
C LYS A 692 -0.98 -2.19 21.66
N LEU A 693 0.14 -1.52 21.35
CA LEU A 693 1.29 -2.13 20.68
C LEU A 693 2.10 -3.11 21.56
N ASP A 694 1.99 -2.99 22.88
CA ASP A 694 2.69 -3.87 23.84
C ASP A 694 1.73 -4.81 24.60
N VAL A 695 0.49 -4.96 24.15
CA VAL A 695 -0.45 -5.91 24.77
C VAL A 695 -0.05 -7.33 24.37
N VAL A 696 0.59 -8.03 25.31
CA VAL A 696 0.66 -9.49 25.27
C VAL A 696 -0.78 -9.99 25.44
N GLU A 697 -1.28 -10.79 24.50
CA GLU A 697 -2.50 -11.55 24.74
C GLU A 697 -2.20 -12.55 25.85
N ASP A 698 -2.81 -12.36 27.03
CA ASP A 698 -2.78 -13.34 28.11
C ASP A 698 -3.55 -14.59 27.66
N SER A 699 -2.83 -15.51 27.02
CA SER A 699 -3.30 -16.86 26.70
C SER A 699 -3.33 -17.73 27.98
N ASP A 700 -4.11 -17.31 28.98
CA ASP A 700 -4.63 -18.13 30.10
C ASP A 700 -5.44 -17.25 31.09
N GLY A 701 -6.77 -17.34 31.10
CA GLY A 701 -7.59 -16.66 32.12
C GLY A 701 -9.11 -16.66 31.89
N GLU A 702 -9.84 -17.54 32.61
CA GLU A 702 -11.30 -17.51 32.69
C GLU A 702 -11.81 -16.32 33.55
N GLU A 703 -12.67 -15.44 33.01
CA GLU A 703 -14.04 -15.11 33.50
C GLU A 703 -14.76 -14.04 32.64
#